data_AF-A0A1Y4HJR2-F1
#
_entry.id   AF-A0A1Y4HJR2-F1
#
_cell.length_a   1.000
_cell.length_b   1.000
_cell.length_c   1.000
_cell.angle_alpha   90.00
_cell.angle_beta   90.00
_cell.angle_gamma   90.00
#
_symmetry.space_group_name_H-M   'P 1'
#
loop_
_entity.id
_entity.type
_entity.pdbx_description
1 polymer ?
#
loop_
_entity_poly.entity_id
_entity_poly.type
_entity_poly.pdbx_seq_one_letter_code
_entity_poly.pdbx_strand_id
1 'polypeptide(L)'
;MRGHGLSRLLAGFLCLLLLVGILPVSAFAASEGQQASSAYGDTVISSDGQPYYSPSGYYTMTYHDDGSTSYVYHGGNVAYRHYVLNTDGGGFRWVYCIESGIRFGNSDDGYYSEQTDNSQYFNQLPEASRRGIMLASLYGWQPGASLPMAGINADDWYMAAQCIIWEYQQQLRSDATSRHDNGSVAENTFFRIVQGRPAEQVYYWILEQIASHSTIPSFAGATAESAPVHELKWDSNAKVYTLTLTDANNLNIDLEALTASGISVTRSGNSYTFTSKEMLESPVALQFRKNVPIGEAMLIWGREGWQTMMTGAKDPVSFYMQIKTETYGKAKIVKTSEDGIVEGIPFTISGNGVEESVVTGADGMVSLDLLPGTYLVTEQPIDRYVTPASQYITIESGQTASVQFSNILKKFRVEGHKVDAETGEAQGDASLAGAVYGLYKGGELVDTFTTGPDGSFVTGYYPCGDDWTLQEISPSPGYLLDETVHEVGASPSLYEIELNTTENTLLETVIRGNIQLVKHTDDPDPDVSDEEHSDDANAGMVEKPEEGAVFEVYLTSAGSYENAKESERDILTTDADGFAASKDMPYGRYTVHQTAGEDDKAFVPDFTVFISENGKTYSYILNNDAITARVSVEKRDAETGEIIPMAGTGFRIKDLTTGEFISQEIYYPTPETIDVFYTSDEGWLMLPEPLPAHAFELYEVTAPEGYVLSDEPVPFTVDGSEAVVTVVQYNQPQKAQLTISKSGEVFASVQENDGFYQPVYEVVGLPGAVYDLIADEDIYTGDGTLRVAKDTVVATLTTGEDGTAVSEPQYLGRYRLEERQAPEGMVLDPTPIYTELTYADQEVEITQAAIGLYDERQKVEIDLLKSLETDETFGIGLGEEYKDISFGLYASEDLTALDGSVIPAGGLLEVVAVAPVEDAPGQYSAAFASDLPFGSFYVQERTTNEAFLLSDQQYPVVFAYAGQEIGLVTIAVNDGEAISNEMIRGRIDGVKYGEDPEGGEDLTLEGALIGLFAPGTEEFTEENALLVTTSGENGAFSFEDVPFGHWIIKEIASPSVLYSISPEQHHVYIGTDGQTIEIEIDNTLIHGTVQVIKTEAVDELKSIQEDEENTSENEAGETEKSADDDTGEDTADNPFLHRLPGAVFELYEDTNGDK
;
A
#
# COMPACT_ATOMS: atom_id res chain seq x y z
N MET A 1 -30.29 -78.49 1.99
CA MET A 1 -31.03 -79.72 2.38
C MET A 1 -31.98 -79.37 3.52
N ARG A 2 -33.15 -80.01 3.51
CA ARG A 2 -34.35 -79.83 4.37
C ARG A 2 -34.07 -80.05 5.87
N GLY A 3 -34.83 -79.52 6.83
CA GLY A 3 -36.13 -78.85 6.72
C GLY A 3 -36.61 -78.20 8.03
N HIS A 4 -37.41 -77.16 7.81
CA HIS A 4 -38.26 -76.38 8.72
C HIS A 4 -39.42 -77.18 9.35
N GLY A 5 -40.00 -76.64 10.43
CA GLY A 5 -41.45 -76.69 10.62
C GLY A 5 -41.97 -76.46 12.04
N LEU A 6 -42.78 -75.42 12.22
CA LEU A 6 -43.76 -75.21 13.30
C LEU A 6 -43.25 -74.80 14.71
N SER A 7 -42.99 -73.51 14.89
CA SER A 7 -43.64 -72.73 15.99
C SER A 7 -43.61 -71.20 15.77
N ARG A 8 -43.18 -70.74 14.59
CA ARG A 8 -43.38 -69.37 14.02
C ARG A 8 -44.86 -68.96 13.82
N LEU A 9 -45.80 -69.51 14.58
CA LEU A 9 -47.24 -69.21 14.51
C LEU A 9 -47.84 -68.73 15.85
N LEU A 10 -47.09 -68.81 16.97
CA LEU A 10 -47.56 -68.26 18.26
C LEU A 10 -46.97 -66.87 18.58
N ALA A 11 -45.75 -66.58 18.11
CA ALA A 11 -45.09 -65.28 18.28
C ALA A 11 -45.75 -64.14 17.48
N GLY A 12 -46.49 -64.47 16.41
CA GLY A 12 -47.20 -63.49 15.58
C GLY A 12 -48.51 -62.94 16.17
N PHE A 13 -49.05 -63.56 17.23
CA PHE A 13 -50.33 -63.15 17.83
C PHE A 13 -50.18 -62.36 19.14
N LEU A 14 -49.02 -62.41 19.81
CA LEU A 14 -48.74 -61.63 21.03
C LEU A 14 -48.16 -60.24 20.74
N CYS A 15 -47.48 -60.05 19.59
CA CYS A 15 -47.01 -58.72 19.16
C CYS A 15 -48.13 -57.78 18.66
N LEU A 16 -49.37 -58.27 18.49
CA LEU A 16 -50.51 -57.46 18.04
C LEU A 16 -51.47 -57.02 19.17
N LEU A 17 -51.17 -57.36 20.43
CA LEU A 17 -52.02 -57.05 21.60
C LEU A 17 -51.36 -56.10 22.64
N LEU A 18 -50.15 -55.60 22.38
CA LEU A 18 -49.50 -54.56 23.20
C LEU A 18 -49.41 -53.19 22.48
N LEU A 19 -50.20 -53.00 21.42
CA LEU A 19 -50.40 -51.73 20.70
C LEU A 19 -51.72 -51.01 21.06
N VAL A 20 -52.26 -51.26 22.27
CA VAL A 20 -53.37 -50.48 22.83
C VAL A 20 -53.04 -50.13 24.28
N GLY A 21 -52.49 -48.94 24.47
CA GLY A 21 -52.10 -48.39 25.77
C GLY A 21 -51.10 -47.24 25.75
N ILE A 22 -50.90 -46.56 24.61
CA ILE A 22 -50.19 -45.28 24.56
C ILE A 22 -51.27 -44.19 24.59
N LEU A 23 -51.56 -43.69 25.79
CA LEU A 23 -52.17 -42.36 25.93
C LEU A 23 -51.03 -41.37 26.17
N PRO A 24 -51.02 -40.22 25.48
CA PRO A 24 -50.10 -39.14 25.80
C PRO A 24 -50.35 -38.70 27.25
N VAL A 25 -49.29 -38.55 28.03
CA VAL A 25 -49.38 -37.75 29.27
C VAL A 25 -49.71 -36.34 28.80
N SER A 26 -50.93 -35.89 29.07
CA SER A 26 -51.39 -34.55 28.75
C SER A 26 -50.49 -33.55 29.48
N ALA A 27 -49.82 -32.68 28.72
CA ALA A 27 -49.04 -31.58 29.27
C ALA A 27 -49.94 -30.67 30.13
N PHE A 28 -49.47 -30.32 31.32
CA PHE A 28 -50.19 -29.43 32.23
C PHE A 28 -49.93 -27.97 31.81
N ALA A 29 -50.62 -27.49 30.78
CA ALA A 29 -50.46 -26.10 30.32
C ALA A 29 -51.39 -25.15 31.07
N ALA A 30 -50.98 -24.72 32.27
CA ALA A 30 -51.75 -23.74 33.04
C ALA A 30 -51.43 -22.28 32.66
N SER A 31 -52.42 -21.40 32.72
CA SER A 31 -52.30 -19.95 32.47
C SER A 31 -52.89 -19.15 33.63
N GLU A 32 -52.66 -17.83 33.67
CA GLU A 32 -53.21 -16.94 34.70
C GLU A 32 -54.74 -16.97 34.74
N GLY A 33 -55.32 -16.96 35.94
CA GLY A 33 -56.76 -16.96 36.18
C GLY A 33 -57.44 -18.33 36.08
N GLN A 34 -56.67 -19.40 35.94
CA GLN A 34 -57.17 -20.77 35.78
C GLN A 34 -57.50 -21.40 37.14
N GLN A 35 -58.58 -22.19 37.17
CA GLN A 35 -59.00 -22.93 38.36
C GLN A 35 -58.35 -24.33 38.41
N ALA A 36 -58.02 -24.79 39.61
CA ALA A 36 -57.53 -26.14 39.85
C ALA A 36 -58.21 -26.81 41.06
N SER A 37 -58.52 -28.09 40.88
CA SER A 37 -58.86 -29.01 41.96
C SER A 37 -57.60 -29.40 42.75
N SER A 38 -57.76 -29.76 44.02
CA SER A 38 -56.65 -30.11 44.92
C SER A 38 -56.88 -31.44 45.61
N ALA A 39 -55.83 -32.25 45.74
CA ALA A 39 -55.87 -33.51 46.49
C ALA A 39 -54.49 -33.84 47.09
N TYR A 40 -54.47 -34.62 48.16
CA TYR A 40 -53.22 -35.25 48.60
C TYR A 40 -52.91 -36.45 47.71
N GLY A 41 -51.74 -36.43 47.07
CA GLY A 41 -51.18 -37.51 46.26
C GLY A 41 -50.59 -38.63 47.11
N ASP A 42 -49.67 -39.40 46.54
CA ASP A 42 -49.00 -40.49 47.26
C ASP A 42 -48.06 -39.97 48.36
N THR A 43 -47.72 -40.85 49.30
CA THR A 43 -46.74 -40.55 50.35
C THR A 43 -45.38 -40.30 49.69
N VAL A 44 -44.65 -39.28 50.15
CA VAL A 44 -43.30 -38.98 49.63
C VAL A 44 -42.33 -40.00 50.24
N ILE A 45 -41.82 -40.92 49.41
CA ILE A 45 -40.97 -42.04 49.82
C ILE A 45 -39.55 -41.80 49.33
N SER A 46 -38.60 -41.74 50.28
CA SER A 46 -37.19 -41.60 49.93
C SER A 46 -36.67 -42.80 49.14
N SER A 47 -35.56 -42.65 48.41
CA SER A 47 -34.87 -43.77 47.76
C SER A 47 -34.45 -44.89 48.74
N ASP A 48 -34.36 -44.60 50.04
CA ASP A 48 -34.17 -45.61 51.09
C ASP A 48 -35.43 -46.41 51.49
N GLY A 49 -36.57 -46.12 50.85
CA GLY A 49 -37.83 -46.83 51.02
C GLY A 49 -38.67 -46.38 52.23
N GLN A 50 -38.21 -45.40 53.02
CA GLN A 50 -38.98 -44.85 54.15
C GLN A 50 -39.67 -43.51 53.81
N PRO A 51 -40.85 -43.22 54.40
CA PRO A 51 -41.50 -41.92 54.22
C PRO A 51 -40.73 -40.75 54.84
N TYR A 52 -40.86 -39.56 54.26
CA TYR A 52 -40.46 -38.32 54.92
C TYR A 52 -41.52 -37.84 55.92
N TYR A 53 -41.09 -37.41 57.10
CA TYR A 53 -41.96 -36.95 58.19
C TYR A 53 -41.67 -35.51 58.58
N SER A 54 -42.72 -34.78 58.98
CA SER A 54 -42.56 -33.45 59.59
C SER A 54 -41.80 -33.53 60.93
N PRO A 55 -40.99 -32.52 61.27
CA PRO A 55 -40.20 -32.51 62.50
C PRO A 55 -41.09 -32.69 63.73
N SER A 56 -40.61 -33.36 64.78
CA SER A 56 -41.35 -33.46 66.05
C SER A 56 -41.37 -32.11 66.77
N GLY A 57 -42.55 -31.52 67.02
CA GLY A 57 -42.70 -30.29 67.79
C GLY A 57 -41.98 -29.07 67.20
N TYR A 58 -42.64 -28.30 66.35
CA TYR A 58 -42.02 -27.13 65.69
C TYR A 58 -42.98 -25.96 65.51
N TYR A 59 -42.43 -24.76 65.36
CA TYR A 59 -43.19 -23.57 65.01
C TYR A 59 -43.08 -23.28 63.51
N THR A 60 -44.12 -22.67 62.95
CA THR A 60 -44.12 -22.09 61.60
C THR A 60 -44.67 -20.67 61.65
N MET A 61 -44.17 -19.81 60.77
CA MET A 61 -44.59 -18.45 60.54
C MET A 61 -45.58 -18.36 59.36
N THR A 62 -46.65 -17.58 59.53
CA THR A 62 -47.65 -17.28 58.49
C THR A 62 -47.72 -15.78 58.27
N TYR A 63 -47.82 -15.35 57.00
CA TYR A 63 -48.01 -13.95 56.59
C TYR A 63 -49.49 -13.63 56.46
N HIS A 64 -49.89 -12.44 56.91
CA HIS A 64 -51.27 -11.94 56.80
C HIS A 64 -51.34 -10.76 55.82
N ASP A 65 -52.53 -10.54 55.24
CA ASP A 65 -52.76 -9.47 54.25
C ASP A 65 -52.46 -8.05 54.72
N ASP A 66 -52.40 -7.82 56.03
CA ASP A 66 -52.03 -6.54 56.64
C ASP A 66 -50.51 -6.34 56.81
N GLY A 67 -49.71 -7.32 56.37
CA GLY A 67 -48.25 -7.32 56.46
C GLY A 67 -47.71 -7.84 57.80
N SER A 68 -48.56 -8.29 58.71
CA SER A 68 -48.12 -8.90 59.98
C SER A 68 -47.82 -10.40 59.84
N THR A 69 -47.09 -10.96 60.81
CA THR A 69 -46.77 -12.39 60.86
C THR A 69 -47.26 -13.03 62.17
N SER A 70 -47.71 -14.28 62.11
CA SER A 70 -48.06 -15.08 63.30
C SER A 70 -47.33 -16.41 63.34
N TYR A 71 -47.12 -16.96 64.53
CA TYR A 71 -46.44 -18.24 64.73
C TYR A 71 -47.39 -19.30 65.28
N VAL A 72 -47.36 -20.49 64.68
CA VAL A 72 -48.22 -21.63 65.04
C VAL A 72 -47.34 -22.81 65.44
N TYR A 73 -47.67 -23.45 66.57
CA TYR A 73 -47.00 -24.67 67.02
C TYR A 73 -47.67 -25.92 66.45
N HIS A 74 -46.86 -26.88 65.98
CA HIS A 74 -47.30 -28.15 65.41
C HIS A 74 -46.73 -29.32 66.19
N GLY A 75 -47.55 -30.35 66.41
CA GLY A 75 -47.13 -31.57 67.10
C GLY A 75 -46.14 -32.44 66.30
N GLY A 76 -46.10 -32.28 64.97
CA GLY A 76 -45.14 -32.97 64.11
C GLY A 76 -45.41 -34.45 63.84
N ASN A 77 -44.41 -35.13 63.28
CA ASN A 77 -44.39 -36.57 63.01
C ASN A 77 -45.51 -37.08 62.08
N VAL A 78 -45.92 -36.23 61.15
CA VAL A 78 -46.89 -36.55 60.08
C VAL A 78 -46.12 -36.85 58.80
N ALA A 79 -46.41 -37.99 58.17
CA ALA A 79 -45.83 -38.37 56.88
C ALA A 79 -46.26 -37.38 55.78
N TYR A 80 -45.30 -36.86 55.02
CA TYR A 80 -45.58 -35.97 53.90
C TYR A 80 -46.18 -36.75 52.73
N ARG A 81 -47.14 -36.12 52.07
CA ARG A 81 -47.75 -36.59 50.83
C ARG A 81 -47.58 -35.51 49.79
N HIS A 82 -47.43 -35.91 48.52
CA HIS A 82 -47.35 -34.97 47.42
C HIS A 82 -48.57 -34.05 47.43
N TYR A 83 -48.34 -32.74 47.39
CA TYR A 83 -49.42 -31.81 47.12
C TYR A 83 -49.71 -31.85 45.63
N VAL A 84 -50.95 -32.13 45.24
CA VAL A 84 -51.31 -32.19 43.84
C VAL A 84 -52.45 -31.26 43.45
N LEU A 85 -52.30 -30.62 42.30
CA LEU A 85 -53.32 -29.82 41.64
C LEU A 85 -53.72 -30.47 40.31
N ASN A 86 -54.98 -30.32 39.91
CA ASN A 86 -55.48 -30.76 38.60
C ASN A 86 -56.37 -29.67 37.99
N THR A 87 -55.96 -29.16 36.84
CA THR A 87 -56.73 -28.23 36.00
C THR A 87 -57.59 -29.00 35.00
N ASP A 88 -58.75 -28.46 34.64
CA ASP A 88 -59.70 -29.09 33.71
C ASP A 88 -59.04 -29.68 32.45
N GLY A 89 -59.04 -31.02 32.35
CA GLY A 89 -58.48 -31.77 31.23
C GLY A 89 -57.04 -32.31 31.40
N GLY A 90 -56.37 -31.99 32.51
CA GLY A 90 -55.02 -32.47 32.85
C GLY A 90 -55.00 -33.63 33.85
N GLY A 91 -53.83 -34.26 34.03
CA GLY A 91 -53.56 -35.16 35.17
C GLY A 91 -53.29 -34.37 36.45
N PHE A 92 -53.32 -35.03 37.61
CA PHE A 92 -52.81 -34.44 38.86
C PHE A 92 -51.30 -34.23 38.75
N ARG A 93 -50.82 -33.01 39.02
CA ARG A 93 -49.39 -32.64 39.04
C ARG A 93 -48.91 -32.40 40.46
N TRP A 94 -47.64 -32.68 40.75
CA TRP A 94 -47.03 -32.22 42.01
C TRP A 94 -46.83 -30.71 41.97
N VAL A 95 -47.04 -30.07 43.12
CA VAL A 95 -46.88 -28.63 43.32
C VAL A 95 -46.10 -28.38 44.61
N TYR A 96 -45.42 -27.23 44.70
CA TYR A 96 -44.71 -26.84 45.92
C TYR A 96 -45.61 -25.99 46.82
N CYS A 97 -45.56 -26.24 48.12
CA CYS A 97 -46.16 -25.38 49.13
C CYS A 97 -45.22 -24.20 49.40
N ILE A 98 -45.70 -22.97 49.24
CA ILE A 98 -44.95 -21.75 49.54
C ILE A 98 -45.53 -21.00 50.74
N GLU A 99 -46.30 -21.68 51.59
CA GLU A 99 -46.89 -21.11 52.81
C GLU A 99 -46.96 -22.19 53.89
N SER A 100 -45.84 -22.42 54.58
CA SER A 100 -45.77 -23.44 55.61
C SER A 100 -46.62 -23.05 56.83
N GLY A 101 -47.23 -24.03 57.50
CA GLY A 101 -48.01 -23.81 58.72
C GLY A 101 -49.52 -23.63 58.53
N ILE A 102 -49.97 -23.38 57.30
CA ILE A 102 -51.38 -23.44 56.91
C ILE A 102 -51.70 -24.82 56.35
N ARG A 103 -52.94 -25.28 56.52
CA ARG A 103 -53.33 -26.63 56.08
C ARG A 103 -53.57 -26.67 54.58
N PHE A 104 -53.20 -27.79 53.94
CA PHE A 104 -53.72 -28.20 52.64
C PHE A 104 -55.01 -29.02 52.80
N GLY A 105 -55.91 -28.93 51.82
CA GLY A 105 -57.13 -29.73 51.81
C GLY A 105 -57.62 -30.05 50.42
N ASN A 106 -58.42 -31.11 50.34
CA ASN A 106 -59.02 -31.56 49.09
C ASN A 106 -60.11 -30.57 48.63
N SER A 107 -60.23 -30.37 47.32
CA SER A 107 -61.25 -29.51 46.70
C SER A 107 -61.48 -29.93 45.26
N ASP A 108 -62.73 -29.82 44.78
CA ASP A 108 -63.06 -30.14 43.40
C ASP A 108 -62.68 -28.99 42.42
N ASP A 109 -62.55 -27.74 42.90
CA ASP A 109 -62.23 -26.54 42.09
C ASP A 109 -61.78 -25.32 42.93
N GLY A 110 -60.82 -25.48 43.85
CA GLY A 110 -60.58 -24.52 44.94
C GLY A 110 -59.45 -23.49 44.76
N TYR A 111 -58.49 -23.71 43.85
CA TYR A 111 -57.31 -22.85 43.71
C TYR A 111 -57.36 -22.03 42.42
N TYR A 112 -56.83 -20.80 42.45
CA TYR A 112 -56.71 -19.92 41.29
C TYR A 112 -55.25 -19.55 41.03
N SER A 113 -54.80 -19.66 39.79
CA SER A 113 -53.45 -19.24 39.37
C SER A 113 -53.35 -17.72 39.17
N GLU A 114 -52.25 -17.16 39.63
CA GLU A 114 -51.82 -15.77 39.43
C GLU A 114 -50.40 -15.77 38.85
N GLN A 115 -50.04 -14.75 38.06
CA GLN A 115 -48.63 -14.48 37.76
C GLN A 115 -47.91 -13.98 39.02
N THR A 116 -46.60 -14.21 39.09
CA THR A 116 -45.77 -13.82 40.25
C THR A 116 -45.92 -12.35 40.62
N ASP A 117 -45.92 -11.48 39.61
CA ASP A 117 -45.91 -10.03 39.79
C ASP A 117 -47.29 -9.51 40.25
N ASN A 118 -48.34 -10.30 40.02
CA ASN A 118 -49.73 -10.00 40.41
C ASN A 118 -50.13 -10.64 41.74
N SER A 119 -49.35 -11.59 42.28
CA SER A 119 -49.76 -12.33 43.48
C SER A 119 -49.56 -11.54 44.76
N GLN A 120 -50.66 -11.30 45.48
CA GLN A 120 -50.63 -10.54 46.73
C GLN A 120 -49.79 -11.23 47.81
N TYR A 121 -49.94 -12.55 47.97
CA TYR A 121 -49.18 -13.32 48.96
C TYR A 121 -47.68 -13.32 48.64
N PHE A 122 -47.31 -13.68 47.40
CA PHE A 122 -45.90 -13.82 47.04
C PHE A 122 -45.16 -12.48 47.18
N ASN A 123 -45.80 -11.37 46.81
CA ASN A 123 -45.23 -10.02 46.93
C ASN A 123 -45.06 -9.53 48.39
N GLN A 124 -45.72 -10.13 49.39
CA GLN A 124 -45.52 -9.81 50.81
C GLN A 124 -44.25 -10.43 51.39
N LEU A 125 -43.73 -11.51 50.79
CA LEU A 125 -42.50 -12.15 51.24
C LEU A 125 -41.29 -11.20 51.03
N PRO A 126 -40.26 -11.22 51.90
CA PRO A 126 -39.03 -10.46 51.69
C PRO A 126 -38.39 -10.77 50.33
N GLU A 127 -37.67 -9.81 49.76
CA GLU A 127 -37.05 -9.96 48.43
C GLU A 127 -36.13 -11.18 48.33
N ALA A 128 -35.29 -11.40 49.35
CA ALA A 128 -34.43 -12.58 49.46
C ALA A 128 -35.24 -13.89 49.48
N SER A 129 -36.37 -13.91 50.19
CA SER A 129 -37.28 -15.07 50.23
C SER A 129 -37.94 -15.33 48.89
N ARG A 130 -38.44 -14.29 48.21
CA ARG A 130 -39.04 -14.42 46.87
C ARG A 130 -38.04 -14.97 45.86
N ARG A 131 -36.83 -14.40 45.84
CA ARG A 131 -35.74 -14.85 44.97
C ARG A 131 -35.32 -16.29 45.32
N GLY A 132 -35.13 -16.59 46.60
CA GLY A 132 -34.74 -17.93 47.05
C GLY A 132 -35.77 -19.01 46.73
N ILE A 133 -37.06 -18.73 46.91
CA ILE A 133 -38.16 -19.64 46.53
C ILE A 133 -38.18 -19.87 45.03
N MET A 134 -38.05 -18.79 44.24
CA MET A 134 -38.01 -18.85 42.78
C MET A 134 -36.84 -19.73 42.29
N LEU A 135 -35.64 -19.54 42.84
CA LEU A 135 -34.47 -20.32 42.44
C LEU A 135 -34.51 -21.77 42.97
N ALA A 136 -34.99 -21.99 44.19
CA ALA A 136 -35.18 -23.34 44.72
C ALA A 136 -36.19 -24.16 43.92
N SER A 137 -37.21 -23.49 43.35
CA SER A 137 -38.13 -24.14 42.42
C SER A 137 -37.54 -24.37 41.03
N LEU A 138 -36.68 -23.45 40.55
CA LEU A 138 -36.02 -23.55 39.25
C LEU A 138 -35.10 -24.77 39.19
N TYR A 139 -34.38 -25.02 40.28
CA TYR A 139 -33.50 -26.18 40.44
C TYR A 139 -34.17 -27.36 41.17
N GLY A 140 -35.41 -27.20 41.62
CA GLY A 140 -36.19 -28.26 42.23
C GLY A 140 -36.75 -29.23 41.19
N TRP A 141 -37.37 -30.31 41.65
CA TRP A 141 -38.04 -31.26 40.76
C TRP A 141 -39.07 -30.54 39.87
N GLN A 142 -39.01 -30.84 38.57
CA GLN A 142 -39.94 -30.37 37.54
C GLN A 142 -40.47 -31.57 36.74
N PRO A 143 -41.69 -31.51 36.20
CA PRO A 143 -42.27 -32.61 35.43
C PRO A 143 -41.41 -32.97 34.21
N GLY A 144 -41.05 -34.25 34.08
CA GLY A 144 -40.27 -34.75 32.95
C GLY A 144 -38.77 -34.44 33.01
N ALA A 145 -38.29 -33.75 34.05
CA ALA A 145 -36.87 -33.50 34.23
C ALA A 145 -36.12 -34.78 34.63
N SER A 146 -34.92 -34.97 34.05
CA SER A 146 -33.98 -36.02 34.48
C SER A 146 -33.47 -35.73 35.88
N LEU A 147 -33.19 -36.78 36.66
CA LEU A 147 -32.65 -36.62 38.02
C LEU A 147 -31.27 -35.93 37.97
N PRO A 148 -31.01 -34.94 38.85
CA PRO A 148 -29.78 -34.17 38.83
C PRO A 148 -28.54 -34.95 39.28
N MET A 149 -28.73 -36.08 39.97
CA MET A 149 -27.65 -36.94 40.45
C MET A 149 -28.12 -38.38 40.63
N ALA A 150 -27.17 -39.32 40.68
CA ALA A 150 -27.44 -40.72 40.98
C ALA A 150 -27.73 -40.94 42.48
N GLY A 151 -28.47 -42.00 42.83
CA GLY A 151 -28.73 -42.39 44.22
C GLY A 151 -29.95 -41.73 44.89
N ILE A 152 -30.59 -40.77 44.24
CA ILE A 152 -31.86 -40.16 44.66
C ILE A 152 -33.01 -40.61 43.76
N ASN A 153 -34.25 -40.42 44.20
CA ASN A 153 -35.43 -40.49 43.34
C ASN A 153 -36.13 -39.12 43.20
N ALA A 154 -37.23 -39.06 42.45
CA ALA A 154 -38.00 -37.83 42.25
C ALA A 154 -38.58 -37.27 43.56
N ASP A 155 -38.97 -38.14 44.49
CA ASP A 155 -39.52 -37.78 45.81
C ASP A 155 -38.45 -37.13 46.70
N ASP A 156 -37.20 -37.60 46.65
CA ASP A 156 -36.06 -36.99 47.34
C ASP A 156 -35.77 -35.58 46.81
N TRP A 157 -35.77 -35.41 45.48
CA TRP A 157 -35.56 -34.12 44.83
C TRP A 157 -36.68 -33.12 45.14
N TYR A 158 -37.93 -33.58 45.07
CA TYR A 158 -39.10 -32.80 45.47
C TYR A 158 -39.03 -32.38 46.94
N MET A 159 -38.70 -33.31 47.85
CA MET A 159 -38.64 -33.00 49.28
C MET A 159 -37.51 -32.02 49.62
N ALA A 160 -36.35 -32.16 48.99
CA ALA A 160 -35.23 -31.23 49.14
C ALA A 160 -35.61 -29.80 48.73
N ALA A 161 -36.19 -29.63 47.53
CA ALA A 161 -36.66 -28.34 47.05
C ALA A 161 -37.75 -27.76 47.96
N GLN A 162 -38.69 -28.58 48.41
CA GLN A 162 -39.77 -28.18 49.31
C GLN A 162 -39.23 -27.67 50.66
N CYS A 163 -38.20 -28.30 51.21
CA CYS A 163 -37.55 -27.85 52.44
C CYS A 163 -36.86 -26.50 52.26
N ILE A 164 -36.13 -26.30 51.17
CA ILE A 164 -35.44 -25.02 50.87
C ILE A 164 -36.45 -23.90 50.66
N ILE A 165 -37.55 -24.18 49.94
CA ILE A 165 -38.66 -23.23 49.76
C ILE A 165 -39.22 -22.79 51.12
N TRP A 166 -39.45 -23.72 52.04
CA TRP A 166 -39.92 -23.38 53.38
C TRP A 166 -38.87 -22.63 54.19
N GLU A 167 -37.59 -22.94 54.09
CA GLU A 167 -36.53 -22.18 54.77
C GLU A 167 -36.54 -20.70 54.34
N TYR A 168 -36.60 -20.42 53.03
CA TYR A 168 -36.72 -19.06 52.52
C TYR A 168 -38.02 -18.39 52.93
N GLN A 169 -39.16 -19.10 52.81
CA GLN A 169 -40.45 -18.57 53.21
C GLN A 169 -40.52 -18.26 54.71
N GLN A 170 -39.84 -19.06 55.52
CA GLN A 170 -39.80 -18.91 56.97
C GLN A 170 -38.71 -17.94 57.41
N GLN A 171 -37.98 -17.31 56.49
CA GLN A 171 -36.84 -16.44 56.80
C GLN A 171 -35.79 -17.13 57.67
N LEU A 172 -35.62 -18.45 57.50
CA LEU A 172 -34.50 -19.19 58.09
C LEU A 172 -33.25 -19.11 57.21
N ARG A 173 -33.39 -18.45 56.07
CA ARG A 173 -32.39 -18.29 55.03
C ARG A 173 -32.66 -17.02 54.25
N SER A 174 -31.61 -16.24 54.01
CA SER A 174 -31.60 -15.09 53.08
C SER A 174 -30.75 -15.36 51.82
N ASP A 175 -29.93 -16.40 51.83
CA ASP A 175 -29.00 -16.76 50.75
C ASP A 175 -28.72 -18.27 50.75
N ALA A 176 -28.12 -18.78 49.68
CA ALA A 176 -27.87 -20.21 49.55
C ALA A 176 -26.86 -20.79 50.57
N THR A 177 -26.02 -19.96 51.18
CA THR A 177 -24.83 -20.42 51.91
C THR A 177 -25.08 -20.60 53.40
N SER A 178 -26.06 -19.89 53.98
CA SER A 178 -26.26 -19.87 55.43
C SER A 178 -27.72 -20.10 55.85
N ARG A 179 -27.92 -20.77 57.00
CA ARG A 179 -29.20 -20.84 57.71
C ARG A 179 -29.07 -20.07 59.02
N HIS A 180 -30.18 -19.53 59.51
CA HIS A 180 -30.28 -18.84 60.79
C HIS A 180 -31.68 -18.99 61.39
N ASP A 181 -31.84 -18.72 62.68
CA ASP A 181 -33.16 -18.66 63.30
C ASP A 181 -33.90 -17.36 62.90
N ASN A 182 -35.23 -17.36 62.99
CA ASN A 182 -36.04 -16.14 62.79
C ASN A 182 -36.62 -15.60 64.12
N GLY A 183 -36.04 -16.00 65.25
CA GLY A 183 -36.50 -15.69 66.61
C GLY A 183 -37.55 -16.64 67.20
N SER A 184 -38.43 -17.26 66.39
CA SER A 184 -39.48 -18.19 66.88
C SER A 184 -39.46 -19.56 66.21
N VAL A 185 -38.87 -19.66 65.03
CA VAL A 185 -38.63 -20.90 64.27
C VAL A 185 -37.13 -21.15 64.25
N ALA A 186 -36.72 -22.35 64.64
CA ALA A 186 -35.29 -22.72 64.73
C ALA A 186 -34.70 -22.92 63.33
N GLU A 187 -33.42 -22.55 63.16
CA GLU A 187 -32.68 -22.57 61.88
C GLU A 187 -32.78 -23.90 61.09
N ASN A 188 -32.75 -25.04 61.79
CA ASN A 188 -32.71 -26.36 61.16
C ASN A 188 -34.09 -27.03 61.09
N THR A 189 -35.18 -26.28 61.32
CA THR A 189 -36.54 -26.86 61.42
C THR A 189 -36.87 -27.73 60.20
N PHE A 190 -36.71 -27.22 58.97
CA PHE A 190 -37.01 -27.99 57.76
C PHE A 190 -35.84 -28.85 57.28
N PHE A 191 -34.59 -28.40 57.48
CA PHE A 191 -33.41 -29.21 57.15
C PHE A 191 -33.42 -30.59 57.85
N ARG A 192 -33.92 -30.68 59.09
CA ARG A 192 -34.08 -31.95 59.82
C ARG A 192 -34.94 -33.00 59.10
N ILE A 193 -35.79 -32.60 58.15
CA ILE A 193 -36.60 -33.53 57.35
C ILE A 193 -35.70 -34.35 56.42
N VAL A 194 -34.64 -33.73 55.88
CA VAL A 194 -33.73 -34.32 54.90
C VAL A 194 -32.39 -34.73 55.51
N GLN A 195 -32.02 -34.21 56.67
CA GLN A 195 -30.75 -34.50 57.35
C GLN A 195 -30.53 -36.01 57.57
N GLY A 196 -29.40 -36.52 57.09
CA GLY A 196 -29.01 -37.93 57.12
C GLY A 196 -29.76 -38.82 56.12
N ARG A 197 -30.51 -38.24 55.18
CA ARG A 197 -31.37 -38.94 54.22
C ARG A 197 -30.90 -38.68 52.77
N PRO A 198 -31.24 -39.51 51.79
CA PRO A 198 -30.87 -39.30 50.38
C PRO A 198 -31.20 -37.90 49.83
N ALA A 199 -32.30 -37.26 50.26
CA ALA A 199 -32.63 -35.89 49.89
C ALA A 199 -31.60 -34.83 50.34
N GLU A 200 -30.75 -35.11 51.34
CA GLU A 200 -29.71 -34.16 51.77
C GLU A 200 -28.70 -33.86 50.66
N GLN A 201 -28.37 -34.85 49.82
CA GLN A 201 -27.41 -34.68 48.73
C GLN A 201 -27.92 -33.68 47.69
N VAL A 202 -29.16 -33.86 47.25
CA VAL A 202 -29.80 -32.96 46.29
C VAL A 202 -30.22 -31.63 46.92
N TYR A 203 -30.44 -31.58 48.24
CA TYR A 203 -30.63 -30.34 48.97
C TYR A 203 -29.39 -29.44 48.86
N TYR A 204 -28.19 -29.95 49.10
CA TYR A 204 -26.97 -29.15 48.96
C TYR A 204 -26.66 -28.80 47.50
N TRP A 205 -26.94 -29.72 46.56
CA TRP A 205 -26.82 -29.41 45.14
C TRP A 205 -27.74 -28.27 44.70
N ILE A 206 -29.02 -28.26 45.13
CA ILE A 206 -29.92 -27.14 44.85
C ILE A 206 -29.33 -25.83 45.40
N LEU A 207 -28.80 -25.82 46.62
CA LEU A 207 -28.19 -24.62 47.20
C LEU A 207 -26.95 -24.16 46.41
N GLU A 208 -26.10 -25.08 45.95
CA GLU A 208 -24.96 -24.77 45.10
C GLU A 208 -25.38 -24.14 43.76
N GLN A 209 -26.44 -24.68 43.15
CA GLN A 209 -27.04 -24.09 41.95
C GLN A 209 -27.59 -22.69 42.22
N ILE A 210 -28.28 -22.47 43.35
CA ILE A 210 -28.77 -21.14 43.75
C ILE A 210 -27.60 -20.16 43.98
N ALA A 211 -26.50 -20.61 44.60
CA ALA A 211 -25.34 -19.78 44.89
C ALA A 211 -24.64 -19.30 43.61
N SER A 212 -24.48 -20.17 42.61
CA SER A 212 -23.85 -19.87 41.32
C SER A 212 -24.79 -19.23 40.29
N HIS A 213 -26.11 -19.27 40.53
CA HIS A 213 -27.12 -18.77 39.59
C HIS A 213 -26.91 -17.30 39.20
N SER A 214 -26.39 -16.47 40.09
CA SER A 214 -26.23 -15.03 39.86
C SER A 214 -24.95 -14.62 39.12
N THR A 215 -24.04 -15.57 38.85
CA THR A 215 -22.80 -15.29 38.11
C THR A 215 -23.12 -15.02 36.63
N ILE A 216 -22.70 -13.90 36.08
CA ILE A 216 -22.94 -13.51 34.67
C ILE A 216 -21.62 -13.53 33.88
N PRO A 217 -21.63 -13.54 32.53
CA PRO A 217 -20.39 -13.48 31.76
C PRO A 217 -19.54 -12.29 32.19
N SER A 218 -18.24 -12.49 32.28
CA SER A 218 -17.26 -11.49 32.75
C SER A 218 -17.25 -10.20 31.92
N PHE A 219 -17.69 -10.24 30.67
CA PHE A 219 -17.84 -9.08 29.80
C PHE A 219 -19.20 -8.38 29.90
N ALA A 220 -20.11 -8.85 30.77
CA ALA A 220 -21.46 -8.33 30.93
C ALA A 220 -21.69 -7.64 32.28
N GLY A 221 -22.68 -6.75 32.34
CA GLY A 221 -23.16 -6.10 33.57
C GLY A 221 -24.57 -6.56 33.94
N ALA A 222 -24.93 -6.42 35.22
CA ALA A 222 -26.25 -6.81 35.74
C ALA A 222 -27.40 -5.86 35.30
N THR A 223 -27.07 -4.65 34.84
CA THR A 223 -28.04 -3.66 34.31
C THR A 223 -27.51 -3.01 33.04
N ALA A 224 -28.39 -2.47 32.20
CA ALA A 224 -28.00 -1.81 30.95
C ALA A 224 -27.09 -0.59 31.17
N GLU A 225 -27.32 0.18 32.25
CA GLU A 225 -26.54 1.39 32.58
C GLU A 225 -25.14 1.07 33.11
N SER A 226 -24.99 -0.06 33.80
CA SER A 226 -23.72 -0.51 34.38
C SER A 226 -22.96 -1.48 33.47
N ALA A 227 -23.43 -1.71 32.24
CA ALA A 227 -22.86 -2.67 31.32
C ALA A 227 -21.57 -2.13 30.68
N PRO A 228 -20.49 -2.93 30.61
CA PRO A 228 -19.26 -2.53 29.93
C PRO A 228 -19.50 -2.22 28.45
N VAL A 229 -18.81 -1.18 27.94
CA VAL A 229 -18.83 -0.79 26.52
C VAL A 229 -17.68 -1.47 25.81
N HIS A 230 -18.00 -2.22 24.76
CA HIS A 230 -17.07 -2.97 23.94
C HIS A 230 -17.07 -2.42 22.50
N GLU A 231 -15.88 -2.29 21.91
CA GLU A 231 -15.70 -1.67 20.60
C GLU A 231 -15.35 -2.72 19.53
N LEU A 232 -16.15 -2.79 18.46
CA LEU A 232 -15.86 -3.62 17.29
C LEU A 232 -14.95 -2.87 16.33
N LYS A 233 -13.96 -3.59 15.80
CA LYS A 233 -12.97 -3.06 14.84
C LYS A 233 -13.32 -3.46 13.42
N TRP A 234 -13.00 -2.62 12.43
CA TRP A 234 -13.27 -2.91 11.03
C TRP A 234 -12.32 -4.01 10.54
N ASP A 235 -12.91 -5.05 9.97
CA ASP A 235 -12.22 -6.11 9.25
C ASP A 235 -12.31 -5.82 7.75
N SER A 236 -11.19 -5.44 7.13
CA SER A 236 -11.08 -5.07 5.71
C SER A 236 -11.42 -6.22 4.77
N ASN A 237 -11.09 -7.46 5.16
CA ASN A 237 -11.35 -8.69 4.41
C ASN A 237 -12.83 -9.04 4.39
N ALA A 238 -13.42 -9.14 5.58
CA ALA A 238 -14.79 -9.57 5.74
C ALA A 238 -15.80 -8.43 5.50
N LYS A 239 -15.33 -7.18 5.43
CA LYS A 239 -16.12 -5.95 5.27
C LYS A 239 -17.20 -5.82 6.35
N VAL A 240 -16.82 -6.13 7.59
CA VAL A 240 -17.68 -6.08 8.77
C VAL A 240 -16.89 -5.57 9.98
N TYR A 241 -17.58 -4.95 10.93
CA TYR A 241 -17.01 -4.70 12.26
C TYR A 241 -17.02 -5.98 13.08
N THR A 242 -15.94 -6.32 13.77
CA THR A 242 -15.79 -7.57 14.55
C THR A 242 -15.12 -7.34 15.90
N LEU A 243 -15.49 -8.15 16.90
CA LEU A 243 -14.85 -8.23 18.21
C LEU A 243 -15.03 -9.63 18.80
N THR A 244 -13.95 -10.21 19.32
CA THR A 244 -13.99 -11.46 20.06
C THR A 244 -13.72 -11.24 21.55
N LEU A 245 -14.60 -11.76 22.41
CA LEU A 245 -14.53 -11.66 23.87
C LEU A 245 -14.55 -13.04 24.51
N THR A 246 -13.70 -13.28 25.49
CA THR A 246 -13.65 -14.53 26.25
C THR A 246 -14.33 -14.38 27.61
N ASP A 247 -15.24 -15.30 27.97
CA ASP A 247 -15.85 -15.34 29.29
C ASP A 247 -14.94 -16.04 30.32
N ALA A 248 -14.28 -15.24 31.16
CA ALA A 248 -13.46 -15.73 32.27
C ALA A 248 -14.25 -16.47 33.37
N ASN A 249 -15.58 -16.29 33.45
CA ASN A 249 -16.42 -17.06 34.37
C ASN A 249 -16.82 -18.43 33.81
N ASN A 250 -16.38 -18.75 32.58
CA ASN A 250 -16.57 -20.03 31.88
C ASN A 250 -18.02 -20.54 31.91
N LEU A 251 -19.00 -19.62 31.79
CA LEU A 251 -20.41 -19.99 31.94
C LEU A 251 -20.97 -20.70 30.71
N ASN A 252 -20.28 -20.63 29.56
CA ASN A 252 -20.64 -21.27 28.28
C ASN A 252 -22.09 -21.04 27.86
N ILE A 253 -22.61 -19.85 28.16
CA ILE A 253 -24.01 -19.49 27.89
C ILE A 253 -24.18 -19.25 26.39
N ASP A 254 -25.11 -19.95 25.75
CA ASP A 254 -25.51 -19.62 24.38
C ASP A 254 -26.28 -18.30 24.36
N LEU A 255 -25.70 -17.29 23.72
CA LEU A 255 -26.30 -15.96 23.58
C LEU A 255 -27.26 -15.93 22.39
N GLU A 256 -28.33 -16.73 22.42
CA GLU A 256 -29.38 -16.67 21.39
C GLU A 256 -30.07 -15.30 21.41
N ALA A 257 -29.88 -14.52 20.35
CA ALA A 257 -30.29 -13.12 20.28
C ALA A 257 -31.81 -12.93 20.02
N LEU A 258 -32.44 -12.03 20.79
CA LEU A 258 -33.59 -11.27 20.32
C LEU A 258 -33.13 -10.37 19.17
N THR A 259 -33.75 -10.54 18.01
CA THR A 259 -33.34 -10.13 16.65
C THR A 259 -33.40 -8.62 16.36
N ALA A 260 -33.13 -7.76 17.36
CA ALA A 260 -33.50 -6.34 17.30
C ALA A 260 -32.38 -5.33 16.96
N SER A 261 -31.09 -5.70 16.94
CA SER A 261 -29.98 -4.72 16.93
C SER A 261 -28.99 -4.77 15.76
N GLY A 262 -29.18 -5.64 14.77
CA GLY A 262 -28.26 -5.72 13.61
C GLY A 262 -26.87 -6.28 13.91
N ILE A 263 -26.63 -6.75 15.14
CA ILE A 263 -25.40 -7.37 15.61
C ILE A 263 -25.59 -8.89 15.63
N SER A 264 -24.65 -9.65 15.08
CA SER A 264 -24.61 -11.12 15.17
C SER A 264 -23.54 -11.57 16.15
N VAL A 265 -23.79 -12.70 16.83
CA VAL A 265 -22.85 -13.33 17.75
C VAL A 265 -22.67 -14.80 17.39
N THR A 266 -21.44 -15.26 17.45
CA THR A 266 -21.07 -16.69 17.32
C THR A 266 -20.23 -17.09 18.53
N ARG A 267 -20.37 -18.32 19.02
CA ARG A 267 -19.65 -18.84 20.19
C ARG A 267 -18.79 -20.04 19.78
N SER A 268 -17.55 -20.07 20.25
CA SER A 268 -16.65 -21.23 20.22
C SER A 268 -16.05 -21.40 21.61
N GLY A 269 -16.43 -22.46 22.33
CA GLY A 269 -16.10 -22.63 23.75
C GLY A 269 -16.64 -21.48 24.61
N ASN A 270 -15.76 -20.86 25.40
CA ASN A 270 -16.07 -19.66 26.20
C ASN A 270 -15.78 -18.34 25.45
N SER A 271 -15.48 -18.40 24.15
CA SER A 271 -15.17 -17.24 23.31
C SER A 271 -16.36 -16.85 22.44
N TYR A 272 -16.65 -15.56 22.35
CA TYR A 272 -17.81 -14.98 21.66
C TYR A 272 -17.36 -13.94 20.65
N THR A 273 -17.66 -14.14 19.37
CA THR A 273 -17.37 -13.19 18.29
C THR A 273 -18.62 -12.45 17.87
N PHE A 274 -18.61 -11.13 18.08
CA PHE A 274 -19.66 -10.18 17.73
C PHE A 274 -19.32 -9.51 16.40
N THR A 275 -20.28 -9.41 15.48
CA THR A 275 -20.09 -8.69 14.21
C THR A 275 -21.24 -7.76 13.87
N SER A 276 -20.94 -6.65 13.19
CA SER A 276 -21.92 -5.71 12.64
C SER A 276 -21.54 -5.28 11.22
N LYS A 277 -22.54 -5.14 10.34
CA LYS A 277 -22.35 -4.53 9.00
C LYS A 277 -22.57 -3.01 9.00
N GLU A 278 -23.22 -2.50 10.04
CA GLU A 278 -23.57 -1.08 10.17
C GLU A 278 -22.71 -0.43 11.26
N MET A 279 -22.26 0.80 10.99
CA MET A 279 -21.52 1.61 11.96
C MET A 279 -22.45 2.07 13.08
N LEU A 280 -21.98 2.00 14.32
CA LEU A 280 -22.71 2.41 15.51
C LEU A 280 -22.09 3.68 16.08
N GLU A 281 -22.69 4.83 15.78
CA GLU A 281 -22.22 6.16 16.21
C GLU A 281 -22.26 6.35 17.73
N SER A 282 -23.07 5.56 18.45
CA SER A 282 -23.17 5.58 19.90
C SER A 282 -23.37 4.17 20.46
N PRO A 283 -22.94 3.89 21.71
CA PRO A 283 -23.05 2.56 22.30
C PRO A 283 -24.50 2.05 22.35
N VAL A 284 -24.72 0.85 21.81
CA VAL A 284 -26.01 0.14 21.82
C VAL A 284 -26.00 -0.91 22.92
N ALA A 285 -26.98 -0.87 23.82
CA ALA A 285 -27.14 -1.86 24.88
C ALA A 285 -27.90 -3.12 24.39
N LEU A 286 -27.33 -4.30 24.66
CA LEU A 286 -27.92 -5.61 24.37
C LEU A 286 -28.28 -6.32 25.68
N GLN A 287 -29.44 -7.00 25.73
CA GLN A 287 -29.92 -7.77 26.88
C GLN A 287 -29.92 -9.26 26.57
N PHE A 288 -29.42 -10.06 27.51
CA PHE A 288 -29.36 -11.52 27.46
C PHE A 288 -29.86 -12.13 28.77
N ARG A 289 -30.14 -13.45 28.77
CA ARG A 289 -30.56 -14.24 29.94
C ARG A 289 -29.86 -15.60 29.96
N LYS A 290 -29.78 -16.27 31.11
CA LYS A 290 -29.18 -17.61 31.17
C LYS A 290 -30.07 -18.65 30.48
N ASN A 291 -29.44 -19.65 29.87
CA ASN A 291 -30.14 -20.76 29.22
C ASN A 291 -30.51 -21.85 30.24
N VAL A 292 -31.39 -21.52 31.20
CA VAL A 292 -31.91 -22.50 32.17
C VAL A 292 -33.25 -23.04 31.64
N PRO A 293 -33.47 -24.38 31.59
CA PRO A 293 -34.71 -24.95 31.07
C PRO A 293 -35.89 -24.64 32.00
N ILE A 294 -36.61 -23.57 31.68
CA ILE A 294 -37.87 -23.23 32.36
C ILE A 294 -38.98 -24.08 31.72
N GLY A 295 -39.32 -25.20 32.36
CA GLY A 295 -40.31 -26.14 31.83
C GLY A 295 -41.72 -25.56 31.70
N GLU A 296 -42.15 -24.74 32.65
CA GLU A 296 -43.44 -24.05 32.64
C GLU A 296 -43.32 -22.67 33.30
N ALA A 297 -44.16 -21.72 32.88
CA ALA A 297 -44.22 -20.39 33.50
C ALA A 297 -44.57 -20.49 34.99
N MET A 298 -43.90 -19.69 35.82
CA MET A 298 -44.17 -19.62 37.25
C MET A 298 -45.58 -19.09 37.52
N LEU A 299 -46.39 -19.88 38.22
CA LEU A 299 -47.72 -19.51 38.69
C LEU A 299 -47.83 -19.72 40.19
N ILE A 300 -48.49 -18.77 40.85
CA ILE A 300 -48.84 -18.83 42.26
C ILE A 300 -50.31 -19.21 42.38
N TRP A 301 -50.63 -20.22 43.19
CA TRP A 301 -51.97 -20.75 43.33
C TRP A 301 -52.50 -20.44 44.73
N GLY A 302 -53.44 -19.49 44.78
CA GLY A 302 -54.08 -19.05 46.02
C GLY A 302 -55.45 -19.68 46.24
N ARG A 303 -55.80 -19.90 47.51
CA ARG A 303 -57.14 -20.26 47.97
C ARG A 303 -57.38 -19.68 49.37
N GLU A 304 -58.43 -18.89 49.53
CA GLU A 304 -58.74 -18.20 50.80
C GLU A 304 -58.81 -19.19 52.00
N GLY A 305 -57.96 -18.97 53.01
CA GLY A 305 -57.90 -19.78 54.23
C GLY A 305 -57.15 -21.13 54.11
N TRP A 306 -56.50 -21.39 52.97
CA TRP A 306 -55.70 -22.59 52.71
C TRP A 306 -54.29 -22.21 52.24
N GLN A 307 -53.35 -23.15 52.30
CA GLN A 307 -51.95 -22.87 51.97
C GLN A 307 -51.76 -22.43 50.51
N THR A 308 -50.89 -21.45 50.28
CA THR A 308 -50.51 -21.03 48.93
C THR A 308 -49.55 -22.02 48.28
N MET A 309 -49.82 -22.36 47.01
CA MET A 309 -49.03 -23.32 46.22
C MET A 309 -48.33 -22.65 45.05
N MET A 310 -47.36 -23.34 44.47
CA MET A 310 -46.55 -22.84 43.37
C MET A 310 -46.25 -23.94 42.35
N THR A 311 -46.25 -23.53 41.08
CA THR A 311 -45.84 -24.34 39.94
C THR A 311 -44.91 -23.58 39.01
N GLY A 312 -44.04 -24.29 38.30
CA GLY A 312 -43.10 -23.68 37.37
C GLY A 312 -42.04 -22.84 38.08
N ALA A 313 -41.24 -22.13 37.30
CA ALA A 313 -40.19 -21.25 37.79
C ALA A 313 -39.99 -20.07 36.83
N LYS A 314 -39.32 -19.01 37.30
CA LYS A 314 -38.92 -17.85 36.51
C LYS A 314 -37.42 -17.69 36.71
N ASP A 315 -36.65 -17.48 35.64
CA ASP A 315 -35.24 -17.12 35.76
C ASP A 315 -35.15 -15.61 36.04
N PRO A 316 -34.65 -15.19 37.22
CA PRO A 316 -34.49 -13.78 37.56
C PRO A 316 -33.22 -13.12 36.99
N VAL A 317 -32.33 -13.86 36.30
CA VAL A 317 -31.04 -13.32 35.85
C VAL A 317 -31.09 -12.90 34.38
N SER A 318 -31.05 -11.58 34.19
CA SER A 318 -30.69 -10.94 32.92
C SER A 318 -29.33 -10.24 33.06
N PHE A 319 -28.61 -10.16 31.96
CA PHE A 319 -27.34 -9.44 31.89
C PHE A 319 -27.24 -8.66 30.58
N TYR A 320 -26.38 -7.64 30.58
CA TYR A 320 -26.32 -6.63 29.53
C TYR A 320 -24.88 -6.38 29.10
N MET A 321 -24.69 -6.04 27.83
CA MET A 321 -23.43 -5.49 27.32
C MET A 321 -23.72 -4.29 26.43
N GLN A 322 -22.77 -3.36 26.29
CA GLN A 322 -22.88 -2.27 25.32
C GLN A 322 -21.87 -2.47 24.19
N ILE A 323 -22.27 -2.18 22.96
CA ILE A 323 -21.43 -2.32 21.77
C ILE A 323 -21.38 -0.99 20.99
N LYS A 324 -20.18 -0.57 20.58
CA LYS A 324 -19.93 0.51 19.60
C LYS A 324 -18.96 0.03 18.51
N THR A 325 -18.80 0.80 17.44
CA THR A 325 -17.79 0.54 16.38
C THR A 325 -16.69 1.60 16.40
N GLU A 326 -15.52 1.28 15.84
CA GLU A 326 -14.46 2.26 15.56
C GLU A 326 -14.88 3.31 14.50
N THR A 327 -14.09 4.38 14.32
CA THR A 327 -14.44 5.61 13.57
C THR A 327 -13.56 5.88 12.34
N TYR A 328 -13.82 6.98 11.61
CA TYR A 328 -13.17 7.44 10.36
C TYR A 328 -11.62 7.35 10.29
N GLY A 329 -11.07 7.22 9.07
CA GLY A 329 -9.66 7.47 8.73
C GLY A 329 -9.45 8.86 8.12
N LYS A 330 -8.20 9.28 7.89
CA LYS A 330 -7.86 10.61 7.32
C LYS A 330 -7.34 10.51 5.89
N ALA A 331 -7.95 11.26 4.98
CA ALA A 331 -7.38 11.56 3.68
C ALA A 331 -6.56 12.85 3.76
N LYS A 332 -5.36 12.86 3.19
CA LYS A 332 -4.51 14.06 3.06
C LYS A 332 -4.17 14.30 1.59
N ILE A 333 -4.47 15.50 1.09
CA ILE A 333 -4.06 15.94 -0.25
C ILE A 333 -2.90 16.91 -0.06
N VAL A 334 -1.80 16.70 -0.81
CA VAL A 334 -0.63 17.57 -0.81
C VAL A 334 -0.47 18.19 -2.20
N LYS A 335 -0.54 19.52 -2.28
CA LYS A 335 -0.43 20.29 -3.51
C LYS A 335 0.93 20.96 -3.62
N THR A 336 1.53 20.83 -4.80
CA THR A 336 2.72 21.58 -5.25
C THR A 336 2.46 22.20 -6.63
N SER A 337 3.22 23.21 -7.01
CA SER A 337 3.13 23.85 -8.34
C SER A 337 4.45 24.52 -8.71
N GLU A 338 4.71 24.63 -10.02
CA GLU A 338 5.91 25.27 -10.59
C GLU A 338 6.07 26.74 -10.15
N ASP A 339 4.96 27.48 -9.99
CA ASP A 339 4.95 28.88 -9.55
C ASP A 339 4.69 29.08 -8.05
N GLY A 340 4.64 27.98 -7.27
CA GLY A 340 4.44 28.01 -5.81
C GLY A 340 3.04 28.40 -5.35
N ILE A 341 2.08 28.60 -6.26
CA ILE A 341 0.67 28.83 -5.93
C ILE A 341 0.03 27.49 -5.56
N VAL A 342 -0.21 27.28 -4.27
CA VAL A 342 -0.77 26.02 -3.74
C VAL A 342 -2.06 26.22 -2.94
N GLU A 343 -2.44 27.47 -2.66
CA GLU A 343 -3.65 27.82 -1.91
C GLU A 343 -4.85 27.97 -2.85
N GLY A 344 -6.03 27.52 -2.41
CA GLY A 344 -7.29 27.72 -3.11
C GLY A 344 -7.49 26.84 -4.35
N ILE A 345 -6.63 25.85 -4.58
CA ILE A 345 -6.77 24.86 -5.66
C ILE A 345 -7.92 23.90 -5.34
N PRO A 346 -8.98 23.82 -6.19
CA PRO A 346 -10.15 22.99 -5.96
C PRO A 346 -9.96 21.53 -6.40
N PHE A 347 -10.39 20.61 -5.52
CA PHE A 347 -10.43 19.17 -5.75
C PHE A 347 -11.84 18.63 -5.54
N THR A 348 -12.16 17.55 -6.25
CA THR A 348 -13.34 16.73 -6.01
C THR A 348 -12.91 15.35 -5.55
N ILE A 349 -13.48 14.87 -4.45
CA ILE A 349 -13.25 13.53 -3.89
C ILE A 349 -14.55 12.74 -4.10
N SER A 350 -14.45 11.61 -4.81
CA SER A 350 -15.61 10.77 -5.15
C SER A 350 -15.35 9.29 -4.87
N GLY A 351 -16.28 8.59 -4.23
CA GLY A 351 -16.12 7.18 -3.87
C GLY A 351 -16.97 6.79 -2.66
N ASN A 352 -17.39 5.53 -2.57
CA ASN A 352 -18.17 5.00 -1.43
C ASN A 352 -19.39 5.86 -1.02
N GLY A 353 -20.09 6.45 -1.99
CA GLY A 353 -21.27 7.29 -1.74
C GLY A 353 -20.97 8.74 -1.31
N VAL A 354 -19.69 9.12 -1.25
CA VAL A 354 -19.22 10.49 -1.01
C VAL A 354 -18.93 11.17 -2.34
N GLU A 355 -19.34 12.44 -2.46
CA GLU A 355 -18.98 13.36 -3.53
C GLU A 355 -18.80 14.75 -2.91
N GLU A 356 -17.57 15.10 -2.57
CA GLU A 356 -17.24 16.35 -1.87
C GLU A 356 -16.25 17.19 -2.65
N SER A 357 -16.44 18.51 -2.64
CA SER A 357 -15.50 19.49 -3.19
C SER A 357 -14.75 20.18 -2.07
N VAL A 358 -13.42 20.17 -2.16
CA VAL A 358 -12.51 20.77 -1.18
C VAL A 358 -11.54 21.73 -1.87
N VAL A 359 -10.98 22.67 -1.11
CA VAL A 359 -9.95 23.61 -1.58
C VAL A 359 -8.74 23.54 -0.67
N THR A 360 -7.55 23.59 -1.27
CA THR A 360 -6.26 23.61 -0.55
C THR A 360 -6.08 24.85 0.32
N GLY A 361 -5.47 24.68 1.50
CA GLY A 361 -5.09 25.78 2.39
C GLY A 361 -3.79 26.49 1.96
N ALA A 362 -3.38 27.50 2.74
CA ALA A 362 -2.16 28.28 2.50
C ALA A 362 -0.86 27.44 2.47
N ASP A 363 -0.86 26.27 3.10
CA ASP A 363 0.25 25.30 3.11
C ASP A 363 0.16 24.25 1.99
N GLY A 364 -0.83 24.38 1.08
CA GLY A 364 -1.07 23.44 -0.01
C GLY A 364 -1.71 22.13 0.44
N MET A 365 -2.21 22.03 1.68
CA MET A 365 -2.76 20.79 2.21
C MET A 365 -4.29 20.85 2.38
N VAL A 366 -4.92 19.68 2.25
CA VAL A 366 -6.30 19.42 2.69
C VAL A 366 -6.29 18.15 3.53
N SER A 367 -7.04 18.12 4.63
CA SER A 367 -7.28 16.90 5.40
C SER A 367 -8.77 16.73 5.66
N LEU A 368 -9.29 15.53 5.41
CA LEU A 368 -10.70 15.17 5.56
C LEU A 368 -10.82 13.82 6.28
N ASP A 369 -11.79 13.69 7.17
CA ASP A 369 -12.13 12.41 7.80
C ASP A 369 -13.10 11.64 6.88
N LEU A 370 -12.67 10.49 6.37
CA LEU A 370 -13.44 9.64 5.45
C LEU A 370 -13.64 8.24 6.03
N LEU A 371 -14.72 7.59 5.62
CA LEU A 371 -14.93 6.19 5.96
C LEU A 371 -13.86 5.32 5.28
N PRO A 372 -13.52 4.15 5.85
CA PRO A 372 -12.61 3.25 5.18
C PRO A 372 -13.07 2.84 3.78
N GLY A 373 -12.12 2.81 2.84
CA GLY A 373 -12.31 2.39 1.44
C GLY A 373 -11.66 3.34 0.42
N THR A 374 -11.85 3.06 -0.86
CA THR A 374 -11.12 3.75 -1.95
C THR A 374 -11.93 4.92 -2.54
N TYR A 375 -11.25 6.05 -2.71
CA TYR A 375 -11.80 7.29 -3.27
C TYR A 375 -10.94 7.74 -4.46
N LEU A 376 -11.58 8.36 -5.46
CA LEU A 376 -10.93 9.05 -6.57
C LEU A 376 -10.84 10.53 -6.24
N VAL A 377 -9.62 11.06 -6.25
CA VAL A 377 -9.30 12.48 -6.06
C VAL A 377 -8.99 13.10 -7.42
N THR A 378 -9.75 14.14 -7.79
CA THR A 378 -9.66 14.82 -9.08
C THR A 378 -9.45 16.31 -8.85
N GLU A 379 -8.31 16.85 -9.28
CA GLU A 379 -8.12 18.30 -9.36
C GLU A 379 -9.04 18.88 -10.44
N GLN A 380 -9.76 19.96 -10.15
CA GLN A 380 -10.58 20.61 -11.16
C GLN A 380 -9.69 21.44 -12.10
N PRO A 381 -9.98 21.48 -13.42
CA PRO A 381 -9.17 22.22 -14.38
C PRO A 381 -9.03 23.70 -14.00
N ILE A 382 -7.80 24.20 -14.07
CA ILE A 382 -7.46 25.62 -13.93
C ILE A 382 -6.76 26.02 -15.22
N ASP A 383 -7.27 27.03 -15.93
CA ASP A 383 -6.79 27.41 -17.27
C ASP A 383 -5.27 27.54 -17.37
N ARG A 384 -4.62 28.07 -16.33
CA ARG A 384 -3.16 28.30 -16.26
C ARG A 384 -2.31 27.03 -16.26
N TYR A 385 -2.85 25.89 -15.82
CA TYR A 385 -2.10 24.65 -15.63
C TYR A 385 -2.55 23.55 -16.58
N VAL A 386 -1.64 22.65 -16.91
CA VAL A 386 -2.02 21.36 -17.50
C VAL A 386 -2.79 20.58 -16.44
N THR A 387 -4.00 20.09 -16.77
CA THR A 387 -4.83 19.38 -15.80
C THR A 387 -4.17 18.06 -15.43
N PRO A 388 -3.79 17.83 -14.16
CA PRO A 388 -3.14 16.59 -13.76
C PRO A 388 -4.14 15.42 -13.77
N ALA A 389 -3.62 14.20 -13.95
CA ALA A 389 -4.44 12.99 -13.88
C ALA A 389 -5.06 12.79 -12.49
N SER A 390 -6.29 12.25 -12.44
CA SER A 390 -6.93 11.90 -11.16
C SER A 390 -6.20 10.73 -10.49
N GLN A 391 -6.17 10.71 -9.16
CA GLN A 391 -5.46 9.70 -8.37
C GLN A 391 -6.42 8.98 -7.41
N TYR A 392 -6.19 7.70 -7.18
CA TYR A 392 -6.93 6.94 -6.17
C TYR A 392 -6.23 7.03 -4.80
N ILE A 393 -7.03 7.08 -3.73
CA ILE A 393 -6.57 7.02 -2.35
C ILE A 393 -7.42 5.97 -1.58
N THR A 394 -6.76 5.05 -0.88
CA THR A 394 -7.43 4.06 -0.02
C THR A 394 -7.34 4.51 1.42
N ILE A 395 -8.49 4.65 2.08
CA ILE A 395 -8.59 5.08 3.48
C ILE A 395 -8.74 3.85 4.35
N GLU A 396 -7.89 3.76 5.37
CA GLU A 396 -7.98 2.76 6.43
C GLU A 396 -8.35 3.43 7.75
N SER A 397 -9.07 2.70 8.59
CA SER A 397 -9.57 3.18 9.89
C SER A 397 -8.41 3.66 10.77
N GLY A 398 -8.51 4.89 11.30
CA GLY A 398 -7.48 5.48 12.17
C GLY A 398 -6.15 5.86 11.50
N GLN A 399 -5.94 5.53 10.21
CA GLN A 399 -4.73 5.86 9.46
C GLN A 399 -4.87 7.18 8.70
N THR A 400 -3.73 7.75 8.27
CA THR A 400 -3.71 8.88 7.33
C THR A 400 -3.10 8.44 6.01
N ALA A 401 -3.92 8.36 4.97
CA ALA A 401 -3.45 8.14 3.60
C ALA A 401 -3.19 9.50 2.92
N SER A 402 -2.22 9.57 2.01
CA SER A 402 -1.86 10.80 1.32
C SER A 402 -1.75 10.62 -0.20
N VAL A 403 -2.19 11.63 -0.97
CA VAL A 403 -1.96 11.75 -2.42
C VAL A 403 -1.32 13.10 -2.74
N GLN A 404 -0.47 13.15 -3.76
CA GLN A 404 0.29 14.34 -4.13
C GLN A 404 -0.01 14.79 -5.56
N PHE A 405 -0.36 16.07 -5.72
CA PHE A 405 -0.64 16.69 -7.01
C PHE A 405 0.36 17.83 -7.28
N SER A 406 1.01 17.80 -8.44
CA SER A 406 1.89 18.87 -8.92
C SER A 406 1.30 19.54 -10.15
N ASN A 407 1.28 20.88 -10.17
CA ASN A 407 0.80 21.64 -11.33
C ASN A 407 1.96 22.18 -12.16
N ILE A 408 1.84 21.96 -13.46
CA ILE A 408 2.77 22.40 -14.49
C ILE A 408 2.11 23.55 -15.26
N LEU A 409 2.83 24.65 -15.47
CA LEU A 409 2.31 25.81 -16.20
C LEU A 409 2.14 25.50 -17.69
N LYS A 410 1.05 25.98 -18.29
CA LYS A 410 0.99 26.12 -19.74
C LYS A 410 1.95 27.21 -20.17
N LYS A 411 2.78 26.90 -21.15
CA LYS A 411 3.80 27.76 -21.73
C LYS A 411 3.55 27.92 -23.21
N PHE A 412 3.91 29.08 -23.75
CA PHE A 412 3.83 29.39 -25.17
C PHE A 412 5.19 29.85 -25.69
N ARG A 413 5.40 29.71 -26.99
CA ARG A 413 6.44 30.41 -27.74
C ARG A 413 5.82 31.07 -28.96
N VAL A 414 6.45 32.11 -29.46
CA VAL A 414 6.04 32.81 -30.69
C VAL A 414 6.95 32.37 -31.83
N GLU A 415 6.34 32.07 -32.97
CA GLU A 415 6.99 31.99 -34.27
C GLU A 415 6.62 33.27 -35.04
N GLY A 416 7.55 34.22 -35.09
CA GLY A 416 7.38 35.50 -35.77
C GLY A 416 7.86 35.40 -37.21
N HIS A 417 7.07 35.88 -38.17
CA HIS A 417 7.45 35.94 -39.58
C HIS A 417 7.34 37.37 -40.09
N LYS A 418 8.49 37.98 -40.39
CA LYS A 418 8.59 39.30 -40.98
C LYS A 418 8.47 39.20 -42.49
N VAL A 419 7.58 40.00 -43.08
CA VAL A 419 7.26 39.97 -44.52
C VAL A 419 7.12 41.39 -45.08
N ASP A 420 7.55 41.59 -46.32
CA ASP A 420 7.33 42.85 -47.01
C ASP A 420 5.82 43.10 -47.24
N ALA A 421 5.34 44.29 -46.91
CA ALA A 421 3.92 44.63 -46.97
C ALA A 421 3.37 44.71 -48.41
N GLU A 422 4.22 44.96 -49.42
CA GLU A 422 3.81 45.07 -50.82
C GLU A 422 3.99 43.75 -51.57
N THR A 423 5.14 43.09 -51.38
CA THR A 423 5.55 41.94 -52.19
C THR A 423 5.55 40.61 -51.45
N GLY A 424 5.51 40.61 -50.11
CA GLY A 424 5.72 39.42 -49.27
C GLY A 424 7.18 38.96 -49.20
N GLU A 425 7.99 39.30 -50.19
CA GLU A 425 9.44 39.02 -50.28
C GLU A 425 10.25 40.32 -50.24
N ALA A 426 11.52 40.24 -49.85
CA ALA A 426 12.41 41.40 -49.82
C ALA A 426 12.57 42.08 -51.20
N GLN A 427 12.68 43.40 -51.22
CA GLN A 427 12.85 44.23 -52.42
C GLN A 427 14.25 44.84 -52.50
N GLY A 428 14.84 44.93 -53.70
CA GLY A 428 16.19 45.47 -53.87
C GLY A 428 17.26 44.64 -53.14
N ASP A 429 18.19 45.31 -52.46
CA ASP A 429 19.14 44.66 -51.55
C ASP A 429 18.67 44.74 -50.07
N ALA A 430 17.37 45.01 -49.83
CA ALA A 430 16.82 44.99 -48.47
C ALA A 430 16.80 43.55 -47.94
N SER A 431 16.87 43.42 -46.62
CA SER A 431 16.83 42.11 -45.95
C SER A 431 15.67 42.09 -44.95
N LEU A 432 14.95 40.98 -44.89
CA LEU A 432 13.99 40.71 -43.81
C LEU A 432 14.72 40.18 -42.55
N ALA A 433 16.00 39.83 -42.67
CA ALA A 433 16.87 39.40 -41.58
C ALA A 433 17.50 40.58 -40.84
N GLY A 434 17.77 40.42 -39.55
CA GLY A 434 18.45 41.41 -38.72
C GLY A 434 17.55 42.44 -38.03
N ALA A 435 16.23 42.36 -38.17
CA ALA A 435 15.30 43.19 -37.40
C ALA A 435 15.24 42.69 -35.96
N VAL A 436 15.22 43.59 -34.99
CA VAL A 436 15.15 43.25 -33.56
C VAL A 436 13.75 43.51 -33.04
N TYR A 437 13.08 42.47 -32.56
CA TYR A 437 11.79 42.53 -31.87
C TYR A 437 11.95 42.35 -30.37
N GLY A 438 11.18 43.09 -29.59
CA GLY A 438 11.01 42.86 -28.16
C GLY A 438 9.72 42.12 -27.87
N LEU A 439 9.79 41.13 -27.00
CA LEU A 439 8.62 40.50 -26.36
C LEU A 439 8.39 41.18 -25.01
N TYR A 440 7.17 41.67 -24.82
CA TYR A 440 6.77 42.44 -23.64
C TYR A 440 5.65 41.75 -22.89
N LYS A 441 5.65 41.88 -21.55
CA LYS A 441 4.57 41.44 -20.67
C LYS A 441 4.06 42.61 -19.84
N GLY A 442 2.80 42.97 -19.99
CA GLY A 442 2.22 44.12 -19.27
C GLY A 442 2.95 45.45 -19.54
N GLY A 443 3.65 45.55 -20.69
CA GLY A 443 4.48 46.69 -21.08
C GLY A 443 5.94 46.65 -20.62
N GLU A 444 6.38 45.63 -19.89
CA GLU A 444 7.79 45.42 -19.51
C GLU A 444 8.50 44.53 -20.54
N LEU A 445 9.70 44.92 -20.99
CA LEU A 445 10.50 44.13 -21.93
C LEU A 445 11.03 42.88 -21.23
N VAL A 446 10.68 41.70 -21.75
CA VAL A 446 11.07 40.40 -21.19
C VAL A 446 12.28 39.83 -21.93
N ASP A 447 12.25 39.85 -23.26
CA ASP A 447 13.31 39.29 -24.10
C ASP A 447 13.33 39.97 -25.48
N THR A 448 14.41 39.77 -26.24
CA THR A 448 14.60 40.32 -27.58
C THR A 448 15.01 39.24 -28.57
N PHE A 449 14.49 39.32 -29.79
CA PHE A 449 14.73 38.36 -30.86
C PHE A 449 15.14 39.08 -32.13
N THR A 450 16.04 38.46 -32.89
CA THR A 450 16.49 38.99 -34.18
C THR A 450 15.98 38.09 -35.30
N THR A 451 15.41 38.65 -36.36
CA THR A 451 14.95 37.86 -37.51
C THR A 451 16.15 37.20 -38.21
N GLY A 452 16.03 35.90 -38.48
CA GLY A 452 16.99 35.10 -39.23
C GLY A 452 16.90 35.34 -40.75
N PRO A 453 17.72 34.62 -41.55
CA PRO A 453 17.83 34.80 -43.00
C PRO A 453 16.50 34.69 -43.77
N ASP A 454 15.56 33.91 -43.27
CA ASP A 454 14.21 33.71 -43.82
C ASP A 454 13.18 34.76 -43.34
N GLY A 455 13.63 35.75 -42.55
CA GLY A 455 12.76 36.74 -41.93
C GLY A 455 12.00 36.25 -40.70
N SER A 456 12.31 35.05 -40.19
CA SER A 456 11.61 34.48 -39.03
C SER A 456 12.42 34.55 -37.74
N PHE A 457 11.75 34.43 -36.60
CA PHE A 457 12.39 34.13 -35.31
C PHE A 457 11.48 33.25 -34.47
N VAL A 458 12.07 32.44 -33.59
CA VAL A 458 11.34 31.61 -32.63
C VAL A 458 11.78 31.97 -31.22
N THR A 459 10.81 32.20 -30.34
CA THR A 459 11.11 32.53 -28.94
C THR A 459 11.35 31.27 -28.10
N GLY A 460 11.92 31.46 -26.90
CA GLY A 460 11.82 30.45 -25.83
C GLY A 460 10.37 30.23 -25.37
N TYR A 461 10.18 29.27 -24.46
CA TYR A 461 8.88 29.03 -23.84
C TYR A 461 8.67 29.93 -22.62
N TYR A 462 7.57 30.67 -22.62
CA TYR A 462 7.17 31.60 -21.56
C TYR A 462 5.83 31.19 -20.95
N PRO A 463 5.59 31.43 -19.64
CA PRO A 463 4.28 31.17 -19.04
C PRO A 463 3.15 31.94 -19.74
N CYS A 464 2.09 31.22 -20.10
CA CYS A 464 0.91 31.78 -20.74
C CYS A 464 0.30 32.95 -19.94
N GLY A 465 -0.26 33.92 -20.67
CA GLY A 465 -0.88 35.13 -20.14
C GLY A 465 -1.59 35.91 -21.24
N ASP A 466 -2.52 36.78 -20.86
CA ASP A 466 -3.30 37.57 -21.82
C ASP A 466 -2.64 38.93 -22.16
N ASP A 467 -1.52 39.26 -21.53
CA ASP A 467 -0.87 40.57 -21.56
C ASP A 467 0.48 40.57 -22.29
N TRP A 468 0.70 39.59 -23.17
CA TRP A 468 1.90 39.48 -23.99
C TRP A 468 1.76 40.22 -25.31
N THR A 469 2.75 41.03 -25.63
CA THR A 469 2.82 41.79 -26.90
C THR A 469 4.22 41.72 -27.51
N LEU A 470 4.29 41.86 -28.82
CA LEU A 470 5.52 41.91 -29.60
C LEU A 470 5.61 43.27 -30.30
N GLN A 471 6.79 43.90 -30.29
CA GLN A 471 7.02 45.20 -30.93
C GLN A 471 8.41 45.24 -31.55
N GLU A 472 8.55 45.86 -32.74
CA GLU A 472 9.86 46.09 -33.34
C GLU A 472 10.63 47.19 -32.60
N ILE A 473 11.90 46.92 -32.29
CA ILE A 473 12.82 47.84 -31.63
C ILE A 473 13.75 48.50 -32.66
N SER A 474 14.22 47.72 -33.64
CA SER A 474 15.10 48.19 -34.70
C SER A 474 14.77 47.46 -36.01
N PRO A 475 14.61 48.18 -37.14
CA PRO A 475 14.32 47.56 -38.42
C PRO A 475 15.50 46.80 -38.97
N SER A 476 15.22 45.84 -39.86
CA SER A 476 16.22 45.18 -40.69
C SER A 476 16.78 46.12 -41.77
N PRO A 477 17.97 45.83 -42.34
CA PRO A 477 18.55 46.66 -43.39
C PRO A 477 17.59 46.88 -44.57
N GLY A 478 17.34 48.13 -44.90
CA GLY A 478 16.48 48.52 -46.02
C GLY A 478 14.99 48.64 -45.70
N TYR A 479 14.56 48.47 -44.45
CA TYR A 479 13.18 48.67 -44.01
C TYR A 479 13.04 49.85 -43.03
N LEU A 480 11.84 50.42 -42.95
CA LEU A 480 11.46 51.41 -41.94
C LEU A 480 11.08 50.72 -40.63
N LEU A 481 11.29 51.39 -39.49
CA LEU A 481 10.83 50.89 -38.19
C LEU A 481 9.29 50.84 -38.14
N ASP A 482 8.72 49.68 -37.80
CA ASP A 482 7.31 49.51 -37.48
C ASP A 482 7.06 49.73 -35.98
N GLU A 483 6.33 50.81 -35.66
CA GLU A 483 5.97 51.13 -34.27
C GLU A 483 4.72 50.37 -33.77
N THR A 484 4.15 49.46 -34.57
CA THR A 484 2.95 48.69 -34.21
C THR A 484 3.20 47.72 -33.06
N VAL A 485 2.26 47.66 -32.11
CA VAL A 485 2.25 46.68 -31.02
C VAL A 485 1.36 45.51 -31.43
N HIS A 486 1.95 44.33 -31.57
CA HIS A 486 1.24 43.11 -31.95
C HIS A 486 0.85 42.30 -30.71
N GLU A 487 -0.40 41.89 -30.60
CA GLU A 487 -0.83 40.95 -29.56
C GLU A 487 -0.27 39.55 -29.85
N VAL A 488 0.09 38.83 -28.79
CA VAL A 488 0.54 37.45 -28.87
C VAL A 488 -0.59 36.53 -28.41
N GLY A 489 -0.84 35.44 -29.13
CA GLY A 489 -1.84 34.42 -28.81
C GLY A 489 -1.52 33.57 -27.58
N ALA A 490 -0.98 34.16 -26.52
CA ALA A 490 -0.41 33.48 -25.35
C ALA A 490 -1.44 33.12 -24.27
N SER A 491 -2.73 33.33 -24.50
CA SER A 491 -3.77 33.09 -23.49
C SER A 491 -3.77 31.61 -23.06
N PRO A 492 -3.74 31.31 -21.76
CA PRO A 492 -3.74 29.93 -21.27
C PRO A 492 -5.00 29.14 -21.67
N SER A 493 -6.09 29.84 -21.94
CA SER A 493 -7.37 29.25 -22.39
C SER A 493 -7.32 28.69 -23.82
N LEU A 494 -6.29 29.04 -24.61
CA LEU A 494 -6.12 28.55 -25.99
C LEU A 494 -5.41 27.20 -26.07
N TYR A 495 -4.94 26.68 -24.93
CA TYR A 495 -3.97 25.61 -24.88
C TYR A 495 -4.39 24.51 -23.89
N GLU A 496 -4.01 23.27 -24.17
CA GLU A 496 -4.33 22.09 -23.35
C GLU A 496 -3.07 21.36 -22.85
N ILE A 497 -1.93 21.57 -23.50
CA ILE A 497 -0.65 20.91 -23.20
C ILE A 497 0.36 21.90 -22.62
N GLU A 498 1.48 21.41 -22.09
CA GLU A 498 2.51 22.25 -21.46
C GLU A 498 3.16 23.22 -22.45
N LEU A 499 3.58 22.74 -23.63
CA LEU A 499 4.39 23.51 -24.56
C LEU A 499 3.60 23.83 -25.83
N ASN A 500 3.30 25.11 -26.07
CA ASN A 500 2.44 25.56 -27.17
C ASN A 500 3.16 26.57 -28.08
N THR A 501 2.75 26.67 -29.34
CA THR A 501 3.31 27.64 -30.31
C THR A 501 2.18 28.50 -30.87
N THR A 502 2.43 29.80 -31.06
CA THR A 502 1.57 30.73 -31.79
C THR A 502 2.37 31.44 -32.87
N GLU A 503 1.73 31.79 -33.97
CA GLU A 503 2.35 32.48 -35.10
C GLU A 503 1.95 33.96 -35.13
N ASN A 504 2.89 34.82 -35.51
CA ASN A 504 2.66 36.25 -35.72
C ASN A 504 3.29 36.70 -37.05
N THR A 505 2.47 37.15 -38.00
CA THR A 505 2.95 37.79 -39.25
C THR A 505 3.14 39.29 -39.05
N LEU A 506 4.31 39.81 -39.41
CA LEU A 506 4.78 41.17 -39.11
C LEU A 506 5.09 41.87 -40.45
N LEU A 507 4.34 42.94 -40.78
CA LEU A 507 4.32 43.55 -42.12
C LEU A 507 5.23 44.77 -42.20
N GLU A 508 6.01 44.87 -43.28
CA GLU A 508 7.12 45.83 -43.34
C GLU A 508 7.16 46.74 -44.56
N THR A 509 7.69 47.95 -44.37
CA THR A 509 7.76 48.96 -45.44
C THR A 509 9.20 49.21 -45.88
N VAL A 510 9.53 48.87 -47.13
CA VAL A 510 10.88 49.07 -47.68
C VAL A 510 11.22 50.56 -47.86
N ILE A 511 12.49 50.90 -47.62
CA ILE A 511 13.08 52.20 -47.93
C ILE A 511 13.14 52.41 -49.45
N ARG A 512 12.78 53.60 -49.93
CA ARG A 512 12.90 53.97 -51.35
C ARG A 512 13.63 55.31 -51.53
N GLY A 513 14.32 55.51 -52.65
CA GLY A 513 14.94 56.79 -53.02
C GLY A 513 15.21 56.87 -54.53
N ASN A 514 15.83 57.94 -55.01
CA ASN A 514 16.06 58.13 -56.44
C ASN A 514 17.46 58.70 -56.76
N ILE A 515 17.93 58.47 -57.98
CA ILE A 515 19.26 58.88 -58.45
C ILE A 515 19.07 60.00 -59.48
N GLN A 516 19.86 61.06 -59.37
CA GLN A 516 19.96 62.10 -60.38
C GLN A 516 21.42 62.39 -60.73
N LEU A 517 21.67 62.76 -61.99
CA LEU A 517 23.02 63.05 -62.49
C LEU A 517 23.02 64.25 -63.41
N VAL A 518 24.15 64.94 -63.46
CA VAL A 518 24.48 65.96 -64.45
C VAL A 518 25.77 65.56 -65.15
N LYS A 519 25.70 65.27 -66.44
CA LYS A 519 26.86 64.86 -67.23
C LYS A 519 27.49 66.06 -67.93
N HIS A 520 28.81 66.21 -67.79
CA HIS A 520 29.59 67.24 -68.49
C HIS A 520 30.69 66.60 -69.36
N THR A 521 31.14 67.34 -70.35
CA THR A 521 32.36 67.09 -71.11
C THR A 521 33.28 68.30 -70.99
N ASP A 522 34.59 68.06 -70.93
CA ASP A 522 35.58 69.13 -71.00
C ASP A 522 35.79 69.52 -72.46
N ASP A 523 35.48 70.78 -72.77
CA ASP A 523 35.83 71.42 -74.02
C ASP A 523 36.84 72.55 -73.78
N PRO A 524 37.70 72.89 -74.75
CA PRO A 524 38.59 74.04 -74.63
C PRO A 524 37.80 75.33 -74.39
N ASP A 525 38.24 76.15 -73.44
CA ASP A 525 37.65 77.45 -73.15
C ASP A 525 37.74 78.35 -74.40
N PRO A 526 36.62 78.72 -75.05
CA PRO A 526 36.63 79.51 -76.27
C PRO A 526 37.16 80.95 -76.07
N ASP A 527 37.27 81.42 -74.81
CA ASP A 527 37.78 82.74 -74.46
C ASP A 527 39.29 82.75 -74.12
N VAL A 528 39.95 81.57 -74.12
CA VAL A 528 41.40 81.41 -73.90
C VAL A 528 42.09 81.10 -75.23
N SER A 529 43.21 81.77 -75.53
CA SER A 529 43.94 81.53 -76.78
C SER A 529 44.77 80.24 -76.71
N ASP A 530 44.89 79.52 -77.83
CA ASP A 530 45.66 78.26 -77.97
C ASP A 530 47.09 78.29 -77.38
N GLU A 531 47.70 79.47 -77.21
CA GLU A 531 49.05 79.65 -76.64
C GLU A 531 49.09 79.61 -75.09
N GLU A 532 47.94 79.63 -74.41
CA GLU A 532 47.80 79.59 -72.94
C GLU A 532 47.30 78.24 -72.40
N HIS A 533 46.96 77.27 -73.28
CA HIS A 533 46.79 75.87 -72.89
C HIS A 533 48.17 75.24 -72.62
N SER A 534 48.55 75.16 -71.34
CA SER A 534 49.84 74.57 -70.92
C SER A 534 49.79 73.03 -70.91
N ASP A 535 50.95 72.36 -70.75
CA ASP A 535 51.06 70.89 -70.60
C ASP A 535 50.39 70.33 -69.30
N ASP A 536 49.72 71.19 -68.52
CA ASP A 536 48.88 70.82 -67.38
C ASP A 536 47.47 70.45 -67.90
N ALA A 537 47.02 69.23 -67.63
CA ALA A 537 45.82 68.62 -68.23
C ALA A 537 44.52 69.43 -68.02
N ASN A 538 44.48 70.32 -67.02
CA ASN A 538 43.30 71.11 -66.65
C ASN A 538 43.42 72.61 -67.02
N ALA A 539 44.48 73.04 -67.71
CA ALA A 539 44.69 74.46 -68.03
C ALA A 539 43.90 74.91 -69.28
N GLY A 540 42.74 75.55 -69.06
CA GLY A 540 41.93 76.20 -70.10
C GLY A 540 40.83 75.32 -70.70
N MET A 541 40.27 74.38 -69.93
CA MET A 541 39.06 73.63 -70.27
C MET A 541 37.84 74.25 -69.55
N VAL A 542 36.67 74.26 -70.20
CA VAL A 542 35.35 74.59 -69.63
C VAL A 542 34.43 73.38 -69.68
N GLU A 543 33.71 73.15 -68.58
CA GLU A 543 32.72 72.07 -68.47
C GLU A 543 31.44 72.44 -69.24
N LYS A 544 31.09 71.64 -70.25
CA LYS A 544 29.87 71.77 -71.07
C LYS A 544 28.90 70.64 -70.73
N PRO A 545 27.61 70.92 -70.45
CA PRO A 545 26.61 69.86 -70.26
C PRO A 545 26.42 68.98 -71.50
N GLU A 546 26.25 67.68 -71.29
CA GLU A 546 26.08 66.69 -72.35
C GLU A 546 24.60 66.25 -72.48
N GLU A 547 23.90 66.78 -73.47
CA GLU A 547 22.51 66.40 -73.81
C GLU A 547 22.45 65.06 -74.57
N GLY A 548 21.53 64.18 -74.19
CA GLY A 548 21.27 62.91 -74.87
C GLY A 548 22.20 61.75 -74.49
N ALA A 549 23.03 61.91 -73.45
CA ALA A 549 23.74 60.80 -72.85
C ALA A 549 22.74 59.83 -72.19
N VAL A 550 22.93 58.52 -72.43
CA VAL A 550 22.02 57.48 -71.94
C VAL A 550 22.74 56.66 -70.88
N PHE A 551 22.08 56.45 -69.75
CA PHE A 551 22.56 55.63 -68.65
C PHE A 551 21.54 54.54 -68.34
N GLU A 552 22.02 53.32 -68.23
CA GLU A 552 21.29 52.22 -67.62
C GLU A 552 21.56 52.23 -66.13
N VAL A 553 20.50 52.27 -65.33
CA VAL A 553 20.56 52.17 -63.87
C VAL A 553 19.87 50.88 -63.47
N TYR A 554 20.59 49.98 -62.83
CA TYR A 554 20.04 48.70 -62.41
C TYR A 554 20.69 48.23 -61.12
N LEU A 555 19.95 47.43 -60.34
CA LEU A 555 20.47 46.84 -59.12
C LEU A 555 21.73 46.01 -59.43
N THR A 556 22.81 46.31 -58.74
CA THR A 556 24.15 45.76 -59.02
C THR A 556 24.16 44.24 -58.87
N SER A 557 23.44 43.71 -57.87
CA SER A 557 23.28 42.28 -57.63
C SER A 557 22.56 41.53 -58.77
N ALA A 558 21.81 42.22 -59.64
CA ALA A 558 21.20 41.62 -60.82
C ALA A 558 22.20 41.40 -61.97
N GLY A 559 23.38 42.04 -61.92
CA GLY A 559 24.49 41.89 -62.88
C GLY A 559 24.27 42.54 -64.25
N SER A 560 23.04 42.82 -64.67
CA SER A 560 22.73 43.61 -65.87
C SER A 560 21.35 44.26 -65.81
N TYR A 561 21.11 45.22 -66.70
CA TYR A 561 19.82 45.91 -66.83
C TYR A 561 18.65 44.95 -67.14
N GLU A 562 18.88 43.96 -68.01
CA GLU A 562 17.86 43.00 -68.44
C GLU A 562 17.43 42.03 -67.34
N ASN A 563 18.38 41.66 -66.47
CA ASN A 563 18.17 40.73 -65.36
C ASN A 563 17.48 41.38 -64.15
N ALA A 564 17.66 42.69 -63.96
CA ALA A 564 17.03 43.42 -62.87
C ALA A 564 15.50 43.44 -63.00
N LYS A 565 14.79 43.32 -61.87
CA LYS A 565 13.33 43.42 -61.83
C LYS A 565 12.89 44.82 -62.30
N GLU A 566 11.66 44.94 -62.80
CA GLU A 566 11.15 46.23 -63.27
C GLU A 566 11.13 47.28 -62.16
N SER A 567 10.94 46.89 -60.89
CA SER A 567 11.03 47.77 -59.71
C SER A 567 12.47 48.21 -59.38
N GLU A 568 13.48 47.55 -59.94
CA GLU A 568 14.90 47.62 -59.57
C GLU A 568 15.80 48.09 -60.75
N ARG A 569 15.20 48.57 -61.85
CA ARG A 569 15.93 49.23 -62.94
C ARG A 569 15.23 50.48 -63.51
N ASP A 570 16.00 51.35 -64.15
CA ASP A 570 15.52 52.50 -64.90
C ASP A 570 16.51 52.93 -66.02
N ILE A 571 16.02 53.62 -67.05
CA ILE A 571 16.85 54.20 -68.12
C ILE A 571 16.79 55.72 -68.02
N LEU A 572 17.96 56.34 -67.85
CA LEU A 572 18.10 57.79 -67.76
C LEU A 572 18.63 58.32 -69.08
N THR A 573 18.03 59.40 -69.59
CA THR A 573 18.55 60.13 -70.76
C THR A 573 18.67 61.60 -70.38
N THR A 574 19.86 62.18 -70.53
CA THR A 574 20.12 63.56 -70.14
C THR A 574 19.39 64.55 -71.03
N ASP A 575 18.81 65.58 -70.41
CA ASP A 575 18.19 66.71 -71.09
C ASP A 575 19.24 67.76 -71.54
N ALA A 576 18.77 68.90 -72.06
CA ALA A 576 19.60 69.98 -72.58
C ALA A 576 20.56 70.60 -71.55
N ASP A 577 20.30 70.43 -70.26
CA ASP A 577 21.15 70.89 -69.16
C ASP A 577 22.09 69.77 -68.66
N GLY A 578 22.16 68.65 -69.39
CA GLY A 578 22.93 67.46 -69.02
C GLY A 578 22.30 66.65 -67.88
N PHE A 579 21.06 66.94 -67.49
CA PHE A 579 20.41 66.40 -66.30
C PHE A 579 19.52 65.17 -66.60
N ALA A 580 19.56 64.16 -65.73
CA ALA A 580 18.60 63.06 -65.73
C ALA A 580 18.30 62.55 -64.31
N ALA A 581 17.13 61.96 -64.08
CA ALA A 581 16.74 61.40 -62.79
C ALA A 581 15.88 60.12 -62.91
N SER A 582 16.08 59.16 -62.02
CA SER A 582 15.33 57.91 -61.95
C SER A 582 13.98 58.08 -61.25
N LYS A 583 13.11 57.08 -61.43
CA LYS A 583 11.97 56.82 -60.53
C LYS A 583 12.45 56.47 -59.12
N ASP A 584 11.50 56.36 -58.18
CA ASP A 584 11.79 55.84 -56.84
C ASP A 584 12.10 54.34 -56.90
N MET A 585 13.32 54.01 -56.49
CA MET A 585 13.89 52.68 -56.48
C MET A 585 13.97 52.17 -55.03
N PRO A 586 13.80 50.86 -54.80
CA PRO A 586 13.96 50.28 -53.46
C PRO A 586 15.39 50.43 -52.95
N TYR A 587 15.59 50.16 -51.66
CA TYR A 587 16.90 50.14 -51.02
C TYR A 587 17.86 49.20 -51.77
N GLY A 588 19.09 49.68 -52.03
CA GLY A 588 20.11 48.85 -52.67
C GLY A 588 21.19 49.63 -53.40
N ARG A 589 22.18 48.89 -53.88
CA ARG A 589 23.33 49.38 -54.67
C ARG A 589 23.02 49.28 -56.14
N TYR A 590 22.98 50.40 -56.83
CA TYR A 590 22.67 50.50 -58.25
C TYR A 590 23.91 50.81 -59.06
N THR A 591 24.15 50.05 -60.12
CA THR A 591 25.17 50.36 -61.12
C THR A 591 24.61 51.39 -62.09
N VAL A 592 25.39 52.44 -62.34
CA VAL A 592 25.11 53.47 -63.33
C VAL A 592 26.08 53.28 -64.49
N HIS A 593 25.58 52.74 -65.59
CA HIS A 593 26.37 52.37 -66.77
C HIS A 593 26.03 53.29 -67.95
N GLN A 594 27.01 54.05 -68.46
CA GLN A 594 26.79 54.92 -69.61
C GLN A 594 26.82 54.10 -70.92
N THR A 595 25.71 54.12 -71.67
CA THR A 595 25.56 53.37 -72.92
C THR A 595 25.61 54.24 -74.17
N ALA A 596 25.41 55.54 -74.03
CA ALA A 596 25.54 56.52 -75.12
C ALA A 596 26.05 57.88 -74.62
N GLY A 597 26.78 58.58 -75.49
CA GLY A 597 27.33 59.92 -75.24
C GLY A 597 27.84 60.60 -76.53
N GLU A 598 28.46 61.77 -76.39
CA GLU A 598 29.04 62.57 -77.48
C GLU A 598 30.23 61.84 -78.13
N ASP A 599 30.28 61.84 -79.47
CA ASP A 599 31.33 61.17 -80.25
C ASP A 599 32.73 61.69 -79.86
N ASP A 600 33.74 60.80 -79.85
CA ASP A 600 35.15 61.06 -79.50
C ASP A 600 35.46 61.40 -78.02
N LYS A 601 34.51 61.26 -77.09
CA LYS A 601 34.75 61.33 -75.63
C LYS A 601 34.65 59.93 -75.00
N ALA A 602 35.53 59.61 -74.05
CA ALA A 602 35.44 58.35 -73.33
C ALA A 602 34.25 58.36 -72.36
N PHE A 603 33.51 57.24 -72.29
CA PHE A 603 32.42 57.08 -71.34
C PHE A 603 32.94 57.15 -69.91
N VAL A 604 32.06 57.60 -69.01
CA VAL A 604 32.34 57.55 -67.58
C VAL A 604 32.46 56.08 -67.19
N PRO A 605 33.52 55.68 -66.47
CA PRO A 605 33.60 54.35 -65.89
C PRO A 605 32.37 54.09 -65.02
N ASP A 606 31.87 52.86 -65.06
CA ASP A 606 30.74 52.45 -64.23
C ASP A 606 30.99 52.80 -62.76
N PHE A 607 29.95 53.31 -62.11
CA PHE A 607 29.99 53.60 -60.68
C PHE A 607 28.70 53.15 -60.02
N THR A 608 28.78 52.93 -58.71
CA THR A 608 27.68 52.41 -57.91
C THR A 608 27.09 53.50 -57.02
N VAL A 609 25.76 53.54 -56.93
CA VAL A 609 25.01 54.43 -56.04
C VAL A 609 24.25 53.61 -55.02
N PHE A 610 24.43 53.91 -53.73
CA PHE A 610 23.75 53.20 -52.65
C PHE A 610 22.54 53.98 -52.13
N ILE A 611 21.34 53.53 -52.50
CA ILE A 611 20.08 54.06 -51.98
C ILE A 611 19.86 53.47 -50.59
N SER A 612 20.09 54.27 -49.56
CA SER A 612 20.13 53.85 -48.15
C SER A 612 19.18 54.60 -47.22
N GLU A 613 18.55 55.67 -47.70
CA GLU A 613 17.69 56.56 -46.90
C GLU A 613 16.36 56.81 -47.63
N ASN A 614 15.27 56.79 -46.87
CA ASN A 614 13.92 56.90 -47.42
C ASN A 614 13.61 58.32 -47.93
N GLY A 615 13.14 58.39 -49.18
CA GLY A 615 12.85 59.63 -49.91
C GLY A 615 14.08 60.44 -50.32
N LYS A 616 15.31 59.91 -50.18
CA LYS A 616 16.55 60.65 -50.51
C LYS A 616 16.86 60.63 -51.99
N THR A 617 17.30 61.78 -52.50
CA THR A 617 17.82 61.95 -53.86
C THR A 617 19.34 61.99 -53.86
N TYR A 618 19.99 61.11 -54.62
CA TYR A 618 21.45 60.98 -54.74
C TYR A 618 21.94 61.66 -56.02
N SER A 619 22.84 62.64 -55.92
CA SER A 619 23.20 63.56 -57.02
C SER A 619 24.67 63.46 -57.45
N TYR A 620 24.96 63.38 -58.75
CA TYR A 620 26.32 63.20 -59.29
C TYR A 620 26.68 64.18 -60.43
N ILE A 621 27.99 64.50 -60.55
CA ILE A 621 28.63 65.27 -61.64
C ILE A 621 29.86 64.47 -62.13
N LEU A 622 30.05 64.24 -63.44
CA LEU A 622 30.99 63.22 -63.98
C LEU A 622 32.00 63.75 -65.06
N ASN A 623 33.32 63.35 -65.02
CA ASN A 623 34.48 63.73 -65.91
C ASN A 623 35.72 62.70 -65.85
N ASN A 624 36.80 62.71 -66.70
CA ASN A 624 37.83 61.58 -66.90
C ASN A 624 39.39 61.82 -66.66
N ASP A 625 40.24 60.84 -66.16
CA ASP A 625 41.78 60.87 -66.11
C ASP A 625 42.66 59.55 -65.79
N ALA A 626 44.04 59.59 -65.96
CA ALA A 626 45.29 58.67 -65.84
C ALA A 626 45.39 57.13 -65.41
N ILE A 627 46.40 56.35 -65.96
CA ILE A 627 46.64 54.88 -65.74
C ILE A 627 47.53 54.52 -64.51
N THR A 628 46.86 54.08 -63.46
CA THR A 628 47.38 53.29 -62.33
C THR A 628 46.38 52.16 -62.11
N ALA A 629 46.73 51.07 -61.42
CA ALA A 629 45.73 50.08 -61.03
C ALA A 629 45.57 50.07 -59.52
N ARG A 630 44.34 50.13 -59.05
CA ARG A 630 44.05 49.78 -57.66
C ARG A 630 44.15 48.25 -57.53
N VAL A 631 44.57 47.77 -56.36
CA VAL A 631 44.58 46.33 -56.11
C VAL A 631 43.44 46.01 -55.17
N SER A 632 42.59 45.09 -55.61
CA SER A 632 41.58 44.46 -54.79
C SER A 632 42.08 43.10 -54.33
N VAL A 633 41.97 42.77 -53.06
CA VAL A 633 42.18 41.41 -52.56
C VAL A 633 40.85 40.83 -52.16
N GLU A 634 40.46 39.72 -52.77
CA GLU A 634 39.28 38.96 -52.40
C GLU A 634 39.67 37.75 -51.55
N LYS A 635 39.07 37.67 -50.38
CA LYS A 635 39.25 36.53 -49.50
C LYS A 635 38.16 35.51 -49.77
N ARG A 636 38.55 34.29 -50.15
CA ARG A 636 37.62 33.21 -50.51
C ARG A 636 37.75 31.98 -49.64
N ASP A 637 36.66 31.24 -49.51
CA ASP A 637 36.63 29.91 -48.90
C ASP A 637 37.27 28.91 -49.88
N ALA A 638 38.19 28.08 -49.38
CA ALA A 638 38.96 27.17 -50.20
C ALA A 638 38.14 25.97 -50.72
N GLU A 639 37.04 25.62 -50.06
CA GLU A 639 36.19 24.49 -50.43
C GLU A 639 35.07 24.92 -51.40
N THR A 640 34.50 26.13 -51.25
CA THR A 640 33.39 26.62 -52.10
C THR A 640 33.84 27.56 -53.22
N GLY A 641 34.91 28.33 -52.99
CA GLY A 641 35.36 29.39 -53.89
C GLY A 641 34.54 30.68 -53.79
N GLU A 642 33.62 30.80 -52.83
CA GLU A 642 32.85 32.01 -52.55
C GLU A 642 33.66 32.99 -51.68
N ILE A 643 33.29 34.28 -51.71
CA ILE A 643 33.92 35.32 -50.87
C ILE A 643 33.52 35.09 -49.40
N ILE A 644 34.45 35.30 -48.47
CA ILE A 644 34.20 35.26 -47.02
C ILE A 644 33.92 36.69 -46.55
N PRO A 645 32.65 37.14 -46.39
CA PRO A 645 32.29 38.51 -46.03
C PRO A 645 32.61 38.82 -44.55
N MET A 646 33.89 38.87 -44.22
CA MET A 646 34.38 39.13 -42.87
C MET A 646 35.54 40.13 -42.91
N ALA A 647 35.39 41.19 -42.10
CA ALA A 647 36.41 42.19 -41.92
C ALA A 647 37.58 41.67 -41.07
N GLY A 648 38.75 42.29 -41.20
CA GLY A 648 39.86 42.05 -40.28
C GLY A 648 40.80 40.91 -40.69
N THR A 649 40.63 40.31 -41.87
CA THR A 649 41.65 39.45 -42.46
C THR A 649 42.82 40.32 -42.90
N GLY A 650 43.99 40.10 -42.31
CA GLY A 650 45.15 40.96 -42.47
C GLY A 650 46.12 40.44 -43.52
N PHE A 651 46.61 41.33 -44.37
CA PHE A 651 47.56 41.02 -45.43
C PHE A 651 48.76 41.95 -45.46
N ARG A 652 49.92 41.42 -45.85
CA ARG A 652 51.10 42.20 -46.21
C ARG A 652 51.46 41.94 -47.66
N ILE A 653 51.81 42.98 -48.40
CA ILE A 653 52.19 42.85 -49.81
C ILE A 653 53.68 43.14 -49.95
N LYS A 654 54.40 42.25 -50.61
CA LYS A 654 55.83 42.37 -50.88
C LYS A 654 56.04 42.71 -52.34
N ASP A 655 56.71 43.83 -52.61
CA ASP A 655 57.14 44.18 -53.97
C ASP A 655 58.36 43.31 -54.32
N LEU A 656 58.26 42.51 -55.37
CA LEU A 656 59.32 41.61 -55.81
C LEU A 656 60.46 42.33 -56.53
N THR A 657 60.21 43.55 -57.00
CA THR A 657 61.20 44.41 -57.65
C THR A 657 62.16 45.00 -56.62
N THR A 658 61.63 45.44 -55.47
CA THR A 658 62.43 46.02 -54.37
C THR A 658 62.82 45.00 -53.31
N GLY A 659 62.03 43.93 -53.15
CA GLY A 659 62.18 42.91 -52.12
C GLY A 659 61.61 43.29 -50.75
N GLU A 660 60.99 44.47 -50.63
CA GLU A 660 60.45 45.03 -49.39
C GLU A 660 58.93 44.91 -49.30
N PHE A 661 58.38 44.87 -48.09
CA PHE A 661 56.94 45.00 -47.88
C PHE A 661 56.51 46.45 -48.11
N ILE A 662 55.39 46.65 -48.80
CA ILE A 662 54.85 47.97 -49.09
C ILE A 662 54.19 48.55 -47.84
N SER A 663 54.25 49.88 -47.70
CA SER A 663 53.51 50.65 -46.70
C SER A 663 52.83 51.83 -47.37
N GLN A 664 51.64 52.20 -46.94
CA GLN A 664 50.88 53.35 -47.46
C GLN A 664 50.58 54.35 -46.35
N GLU A 665 50.53 55.64 -46.69
CA GLU A 665 50.13 56.70 -45.76
C GLU A 665 48.65 57.06 -45.98
N ILE A 666 47.81 56.76 -44.98
CA ILE A 666 46.41 57.18 -44.97
C ILE A 666 46.28 58.46 -44.15
N TYR A 667 45.57 59.47 -44.67
CA TYR A 667 45.49 60.80 -44.04
C TYR A 667 44.19 61.08 -43.29
N TYR A 668 43.20 60.18 -43.39
CA TYR A 668 41.87 60.31 -42.81
C TYR A 668 41.46 59.00 -42.11
N PRO A 669 40.88 59.03 -40.89
CA PRO A 669 40.52 60.21 -40.09
C PRO A 669 41.72 60.91 -39.43
N THR A 670 42.87 60.23 -39.30
CA THR A 670 44.15 60.80 -38.84
C THR A 670 45.31 60.20 -39.65
N PRO A 671 46.42 60.94 -39.87
CA PRO A 671 47.59 60.40 -40.55
C PRO A 671 48.18 59.16 -39.86
N GLU A 672 48.22 58.04 -40.58
CA GLU A 672 48.80 56.77 -40.14
C GLU A 672 49.53 56.08 -41.32
N THR A 673 50.65 55.43 -41.03
CA THR A 673 51.34 54.56 -41.99
C THR A 673 50.93 53.13 -41.70
N ILE A 674 50.31 52.47 -42.68
CA ILE A 674 49.89 51.07 -42.58
C ILE A 674 50.77 50.19 -43.47
N ASP A 675 51.19 49.04 -42.96
CA ASP A 675 51.89 47.98 -43.72
C ASP A 675 51.16 46.62 -43.66
N VAL A 676 50.01 46.58 -42.97
CA VAL A 676 49.04 45.49 -42.97
C VAL A 676 47.70 46.05 -43.45
N PHE A 677 47.10 45.40 -44.44
CA PHE A 677 45.83 45.80 -45.04
C PHE A 677 44.75 44.80 -44.62
N TYR A 678 43.59 45.30 -44.21
CA TYR A 678 42.52 44.48 -43.68
C TYR A 678 41.33 44.43 -44.63
N THR A 679 40.71 43.26 -44.78
CA THR A 679 39.42 43.12 -45.47
C THR A 679 38.34 43.97 -44.82
N SER A 680 37.43 44.46 -45.65
CA SER A 680 36.14 45.01 -45.21
C SER A 680 35.19 43.89 -44.78
N ASP A 681 34.04 44.27 -44.24
CA ASP A 681 32.93 43.37 -43.92
C ASP A 681 32.34 42.66 -45.15
N GLU A 682 32.67 43.11 -46.36
CA GLU A 682 32.32 42.42 -47.61
C GLU A 682 33.35 41.35 -48.02
N GLY A 683 34.41 41.12 -47.23
CA GLY A 683 35.37 40.02 -47.48
C GLY A 683 36.44 40.32 -48.52
N TRP A 684 36.51 41.56 -48.97
CA TRP A 684 37.54 42.06 -49.86
C TRP A 684 38.10 43.38 -49.32
N LEU A 685 39.30 43.74 -49.75
CA LEU A 685 39.86 45.08 -49.53
C LEU A 685 40.28 45.70 -50.85
N MET A 686 40.17 47.02 -50.93
CA MET A 686 40.93 47.81 -51.90
C MET A 686 42.11 48.44 -51.17
N LEU A 687 43.29 48.43 -51.78
CA LEU A 687 44.38 49.24 -51.27
C LEU A 687 44.03 50.74 -51.35
N PRO A 688 44.32 51.54 -50.29
CA PRO A 688 44.08 52.98 -50.27
C PRO A 688 44.73 53.75 -51.42
N GLU A 689 45.97 53.42 -51.75
CA GLU A 689 46.69 53.99 -52.90
C GLU A 689 46.85 52.95 -54.02
N PRO A 690 46.69 53.35 -55.30
CA PRO A 690 46.92 52.44 -56.41
C PRO A 690 48.39 52.04 -56.48
N LEU A 691 48.64 50.81 -56.92
CA LEU A 691 50.01 50.31 -57.09
C LEU A 691 50.56 50.68 -58.47
N PRO A 692 51.86 51.02 -58.54
CA PRO A 692 52.53 51.19 -59.82
C PRO A 692 52.65 49.84 -60.55
N ALA A 693 52.93 49.90 -61.84
CA ALA A 693 53.05 48.72 -62.69
C ALA A 693 54.28 47.83 -62.39
N HIS A 694 54.20 46.99 -61.35
CA HIS A 694 55.25 46.05 -60.87
C HIS A 694 54.71 44.62 -60.62
N ALA A 695 55.56 43.71 -60.12
CA ALA A 695 55.22 42.35 -59.66
C ALA A 695 55.31 42.24 -58.12
N PHE A 696 54.37 41.52 -57.50
CA PHE A 696 54.17 41.47 -56.05
C PHE A 696 53.83 40.05 -55.54
N GLU A 697 53.98 39.83 -54.24
CA GLU A 697 53.45 38.67 -53.48
C GLU A 697 52.57 39.15 -52.32
N LEU A 698 51.41 38.52 -52.13
CA LEU A 698 50.49 38.74 -51.02
C LEU A 698 50.75 37.68 -49.93
N TYR A 699 50.90 38.11 -48.67
CA TYR A 699 51.06 37.25 -47.50
C TYR A 699 49.91 37.48 -46.53
N GLU A 700 49.17 36.43 -46.17
CA GLU A 700 48.18 36.51 -45.09
C GLU A 700 48.88 36.49 -43.73
N VAL A 701 48.44 37.36 -42.82
CA VAL A 701 48.98 37.47 -41.46
C VAL A 701 47.90 37.36 -40.38
N THR A 702 46.63 37.43 -40.76
CA THR A 702 45.48 37.18 -39.87
C THR A 702 44.35 36.61 -40.71
N ALA A 703 43.85 35.43 -40.37
CA ALA A 703 42.73 34.78 -41.04
C ALA A 703 41.37 35.31 -40.55
N PRO A 704 40.29 35.14 -41.33
CA PRO A 704 38.94 35.32 -40.80
C PRO A 704 38.64 34.35 -39.64
N GLU A 705 37.82 34.76 -38.68
CA GLU A 705 37.34 33.87 -37.62
C GLU A 705 36.59 32.67 -38.22
N GLY A 706 36.83 31.47 -37.69
CA GLY A 706 36.33 30.23 -38.28
C GLY A 706 37.21 29.62 -39.38
N TYR A 707 38.31 30.28 -39.78
CA TYR A 707 39.23 29.80 -40.82
C TYR A 707 40.67 29.62 -40.31
N VAL A 708 41.41 28.74 -40.99
CA VAL A 708 42.84 28.48 -40.74
C VAL A 708 43.69 29.47 -41.54
N LEU A 709 44.70 30.07 -40.91
CA LEU A 709 45.68 30.97 -41.54
C LEU A 709 46.45 30.26 -42.65
N SER A 710 46.52 30.89 -43.81
CA SER A 710 47.31 30.41 -44.94
C SER A 710 48.78 30.79 -44.77
N ASP A 711 49.68 29.81 -44.88
CA ASP A 711 51.13 30.03 -44.89
C ASP A 711 51.72 30.18 -46.31
N GLU A 712 50.88 30.07 -47.35
CA GLU A 712 51.28 30.16 -48.75
C GLU A 712 51.05 31.57 -49.34
N PRO A 713 52.12 32.25 -49.83
CA PRO A 713 51.98 33.56 -50.46
C PRO A 713 51.44 33.48 -51.90
N VAL A 714 50.62 34.47 -52.31
CA VAL A 714 50.02 34.53 -53.65
C VAL A 714 50.70 35.58 -54.53
N PRO A 715 51.29 35.21 -55.69
CA PRO A 715 51.93 36.15 -56.60
C PRO A 715 50.92 36.88 -57.53
N PHE A 716 51.14 38.17 -57.81
CA PHE A 716 50.34 38.96 -58.77
C PHE A 716 51.16 40.08 -59.46
N THR A 717 50.61 40.69 -60.52
CA THR A 717 51.27 41.76 -61.31
C THR A 717 50.33 42.90 -61.67
N VAL A 718 50.82 44.14 -61.65
CA VAL A 718 50.13 45.33 -62.18
C VAL A 718 50.83 45.78 -63.46
N ASP A 719 50.11 45.94 -64.56
CA ASP A 719 50.68 46.32 -65.87
C ASP A 719 49.85 47.35 -66.65
N GLY A 720 48.75 47.84 -66.09
CA GLY A 720 47.84 48.80 -66.71
C GLY A 720 46.85 48.19 -67.72
N SER A 721 46.78 46.86 -67.82
CA SER A 721 45.73 46.17 -68.59
C SER A 721 44.33 46.30 -67.97
N GLU A 722 44.28 46.48 -66.66
CA GLU A 722 43.06 46.62 -65.86
C GLU A 722 43.21 47.81 -64.90
N ALA A 723 42.14 48.58 -64.70
CA ALA A 723 42.11 49.68 -63.73
C ALA A 723 42.09 49.16 -62.28
N VAL A 724 41.68 47.91 -62.08
CA VAL A 724 41.72 47.19 -60.81
C VAL A 724 42.25 45.79 -61.04
N VAL A 725 43.32 45.40 -60.34
CA VAL A 725 43.84 44.02 -60.34
C VAL A 725 43.26 43.29 -59.14
N THR A 726 42.52 42.22 -59.38
CA THR A 726 41.95 41.37 -58.32
C THR A 726 42.88 40.20 -58.00
N VAL A 727 43.28 40.10 -56.73
CA VAL A 727 44.10 39.00 -56.19
C VAL A 727 43.22 38.17 -55.27
N VAL A 728 43.24 36.85 -55.44
CA VAL A 728 42.39 35.93 -54.67
C VAL A 728 43.23 35.11 -53.70
N GLN A 729 42.88 35.14 -52.41
CA GLN A 729 43.46 34.29 -51.37
C GLN A 729 42.41 33.32 -50.81
N TYR A 730 42.78 32.05 -50.64
CA TYR A 730 41.89 30.99 -50.11
C TYR A 730 42.27 30.58 -48.69
N ASN A 731 41.26 30.37 -47.81
CA ASN A 731 41.48 29.73 -46.51
C ASN A 731 40.54 28.54 -46.34
N GLN A 732 41.04 27.54 -45.64
CA GLN A 732 40.26 26.37 -45.26
C GLN A 732 39.37 26.71 -44.07
N PRO A 733 38.05 26.41 -44.12
CA PRO A 733 37.22 26.50 -42.95
C PRO A 733 37.73 25.52 -41.89
N GLN A 734 37.88 25.99 -40.66
CA GLN A 734 38.30 25.14 -39.54
C GLN A 734 37.19 24.13 -39.24
N LYS A 735 37.58 22.90 -38.92
CA LYS A 735 36.68 21.81 -38.53
C LYS A 735 37.01 21.36 -37.11
N ALA A 736 36.16 20.55 -36.51
CA ALA A 736 36.34 20.01 -35.17
C ALA A 736 36.09 18.50 -35.15
N GLN A 737 36.84 17.77 -34.34
CA GLN A 737 36.53 16.39 -34.01
C GLN A 737 35.89 16.32 -32.62
N LEU A 738 34.83 15.53 -32.51
CA LEU A 738 34.17 15.23 -31.25
C LEU A 738 34.66 13.88 -30.75
N THR A 739 35.18 13.85 -29.53
CA THR A 739 35.46 12.62 -28.79
C THR A 739 34.35 12.39 -27.76
N ILE A 740 33.66 11.26 -27.84
CA ILE A 740 32.75 10.82 -26.77
C ILE A 740 33.43 9.77 -25.92
N SER A 741 33.20 9.82 -24.61
CA SER A 741 33.58 8.76 -23.68
C SER A 741 32.32 8.26 -22.97
N LYS A 742 31.98 7.00 -23.18
CA LYS A 742 30.84 6.34 -22.56
C LYS A 742 31.28 5.54 -21.35
N SER A 743 30.56 5.72 -20.26
CA SER A 743 30.81 5.05 -18.99
C SER A 743 29.54 4.44 -18.40
N GLY A 744 29.72 3.57 -17.40
CA GLY A 744 28.65 2.99 -16.60
C GLY A 744 29.21 1.98 -15.60
N GLU A 745 28.36 1.55 -14.68
CA GLU A 745 28.73 0.60 -13.63
C GLU A 745 28.91 -0.82 -14.20
N VAL A 746 30.05 -1.45 -13.91
CA VAL A 746 30.28 -2.88 -14.17
C VAL A 746 30.58 -3.62 -12.87
N PHE A 747 30.31 -4.92 -12.85
CA PHE A 747 30.67 -5.81 -11.74
C PHE A 747 32.20 -5.87 -11.59
N ALA A 748 32.73 -5.03 -10.72
CA ALA A 748 34.15 -4.69 -10.68
C ALA A 748 34.93 -5.55 -9.70
N SER A 749 34.38 -5.77 -8.50
CA SER A 749 34.98 -6.62 -7.48
C SER A 749 33.92 -7.26 -6.58
N VAL A 750 34.37 -8.12 -5.68
CA VAL A 750 33.56 -8.81 -4.67
C VAL A 750 34.12 -8.50 -3.29
N GLN A 751 33.26 -8.04 -2.40
CA GLN A 751 33.58 -7.93 -0.98
C GLN A 751 32.93 -9.08 -0.21
N GLU A 752 33.72 -9.80 0.57
CA GLU A 752 33.22 -10.81 1.50
C GLU A 752 33.20 -10.23 2.91
N ASN A 753 32.05 -10.28 3.58
CA ASN A 753 31.91 -9.88 4.98
C ASN A 753 31.06 -10.89 5.74
N ASP A 754 31.62 -11.48 6.80
CA ASP A 754 30.96 -12.49 7.64
C ASP A 754 30.26 -13.64 6.86
N GLY A 755 30.86 -14.05 5.74
CA GLY A 755 30.36 -15.13 4.88
C GLY A 755 29.30 -14.71 3.85
N PHE A 756 28.99 -13.41 3.75
CA PHE A 756 28.17 -12.82 2.68
C PHE A 756 29.06 -12.23 1.59
N TYR A 757 28.73 -12.51 0.33
CA TYR A 757 29.40 -11.99 -0.85
C TYR A 757 28.59 -10.83 -1.43
N GLN A 758 29.16 -9.63 -1.35
CA GLN A 758 28.55 -8.42 -1.88
C GLN A 758 29.24 -8.03 -3.21
N PRO A 759 28.49 -7.98 -4.32
CA PRO A 759 28.97 -7.40 -5.56
C PRO A 759 29.32 -5.92 -5.38
N VAL A 760 30.44 -5.50 -5.92
CA VAL A 760 30.87 -4.09 -5.94
C VAL A 760 30.94 -3.64 -7.39
N TYR A 761 30.29 -2.50 -7.66
CA TYR A 761 30.26 -1.90 -8.97
C TYR A 761 31.17 -0.69 -9.04
N GLU A 762 31.88 -0.55 -10.16
CA GLU A 762 32.70 0.63 -10.44
C GLU A 762 32.39 1.15 -11.83
N VAL A 763 32.52 2.47 -11.99
CA VAL A 763 32.31 3.15 -13.26
C VAL A 763 33.55 2.94 -14.14
N VAL A 764 33.37 2.27 -15.28
CA VAL A 764 34.42 2.06 -16.29
C VAL A 764 33.96 2.57 -17.66
N GLY A 765 34.88 2.65 -18.62
CA GLY A 765 34.56 2.92 -20.03
C GLY A 765 33.84 1.73 -20.67
N LEU A 766 32.77 1.98 -21.42
CA LEU A 766 31.90 0.93 -21.98
C LEU A 766 31.99 0.84 -23.51
N PRO A 767 32.39 -0.31 -24.08
CA PRO A 767 32.35 -0.54 -25.52
C PRO A 767 30.92 -0.79 -26.03
N GLY A 768 30.69 -0.50 -27.31
CA GLY A 768 29.49 -0.91 -28.03
C GLY A 768 28.28 0.01 -27.92
N ALA A 769 28.38 1.16 -27.24
CA ALA A 769 27.36 2.19 -27.32
C ALA A 769 27.36 2.82 -28.71
N VAL A 770 26.18 3.06 -29.29
CA VAL A 770 26.03 3.67 -30.62
C VAL A 770 25.29 4.99 -30.49
N TYR A 771 25.92 6.07 -30.93
CA TYR A 771 25.36 7.42 -30.92
C TYR A 771 25.28 8.00 -32.34
N ASP A 772 24.18 8.65 -32.66
CA ASP A 772 24.11 9.53 -33.82
C ASP A 772 24.51 10.95 -33.40
N LEU A 773 25.49 11.52 -34.11
CA LEU A 773 25.85 12.94 -34.03
C LEU A 773 25.03 13.67 -35.09
N ILE A 774 24.17 14.57 -34.63
CA ILE A 774 23.14 15.22 -35.44
C ILE A 774 23.34 16.73 -35.35
N ALA A 775 23.25 17.44 -36.47
CA ALA A 775 23.27 18.90 -36.45
C ALA A 775 22.01 19.43 -35.73
N ASP A 776 22.19 20.27 -34.71
CA ASP A 776 21.07 20.86 -33.95
C ASP A 776 20.56 22.19 -34.55
N GLU A 777 21.33 22.71 -35.50
CA GLU A 777 21.05 23.91 -36.30
C GLU A 777 21.54 23.72 -37.73
N ASP A 778 21.15 24.63 -38.61
CA ASP A 778 21.77 24.77 -39.92
C ASP A 778 23.20 25.31 -39.72
N ILE A 779 24.20 24.57 -40.19
CA ILE A 779 25.61 24.88 -39.97
C ILE A 779 26.17 25.57 -41.20
N TYR A 780 26.58 26.83 -41.03
CA TYR A 780 27.16 27.67 -42.07
C TYR A 780 28.66 27.91 -41.84
N THR A 781 29.43 28.00 -42.92
CA THR A 781 30.79 28.55 -42.88
C THR A 781 30.77 30.08 -43.07
N GLY A 782 31.87 30.77 -42.75
CA GLY A 782 31.89 32.25 -42.76
C GLY A 782 31.70 32.90 -44.13
N ASP A 783 31.74 32.12 -45.23
CA ASP A 783 31.29 32.51 -46.57
C ASP A 783 29.77 32.49 -46.76
N GLY A 784 29.01 32.11 -45.74
CA GLY A 784 27.54 32.01 -45.79
C GLY A 784 27.01 30.73 -46.42
N THR A 785 27.88 29.75 -46.72
CA THR A 785 27.48 28.47 -47.31
C THR A 785 26.91 27.52 -46.25
N LEU A 786 25.69 27.01 -46.47
CA LEU A 786 25.12 25.92 -45.67
C LEU A 786 25.89 24.62 -45.92
N ARG A 787 26.58 24.11 -44.89
CA ARG A 787 27.34 22.86 -44.94
C ARG A 787 26.52 21.66 -44.51
N VAL A 788 25.72 21.83 -43.46
CA VAL A 788 24.90 20.76 -42.89
C VAL A 788 23.56 21.37 -42.50
N ALA A 789 22.46 20.81 -43.01
CA ALA A 789 21.13 21.21 -42.57
C ALA A 789 20.83 20.64 -41.18
N LYS A 790 20.04 21.36 -40.39
CA LYS A 790 19.52 20.90 -39.10
C LYS A 790 18.89 19.51 -39.22
N ASP A 791 19.02 18.73 -38.14
CA ASP A 791 18.54 17.34 -37.99
C ASP A 791 19.21 16.32 -38.94
N THR A 792 20.28 16.72 -39.64
CA THR A 792 21.10 15.79 -40.42
C THR A 792 22.02 14.98 -39.50
N VAL A 793 21.95 13.65 -39.56
CA VAL A 793 22.95 12.76 -38.95
C VAL A 793 24.25 12.89 -39.74
N VAL A 794 25.27 13.50 -39.14
CA VAL A 794 26.58 13.73 -39.77
C VAL A 794 27.57 12.61 -39.50
N ALA A 795 27.40 11.88 -38.39
CA ALA A 795 28.19 10.72 -38.05
C ALA A 795 27.40 9.77 -37.13
N THR A 796 27.71 8.49 -37.19
CA THR A 796 27.29 7.49 -36.20
C THR A 796 28.55 6.97 -35.52
N LEU A 797 28.64 7.15 -34.21
CA LEU A 797 29.80 6.82 -33.38
C LEU A 797 29.53 5.52 -32.63
N THR A 798 30.49 4.61 -32.59
CA THR A 798 30.42 3.39 -31.77
C THR A 798 31.62 3.33 -30.84
N THR A 799 31.39 3.24 -29.53
CA THR A 799 32.48 3.22 -28.54
C THR A 799 33.30 1.95 -28.62
N GLY A 800 34.63 2.12 -28.59
CA GLY A 800 35.60 1.03 -28.57
C GLY A 800 35.85 0.48 -27.16
N GLU A 801 36.81 -0.44 -27.04
CA GLU A 801 37.16 -1.15 -25.79
C GLU A 801 37.55 -0.23 -24.62
N ASP A 802 38.04 0.98 -24.88
CA ASP A 802 38.36 1.98 -23.85
C ASP A 802 37.17 2.87 -23.48
N GLY A 803 35.99 2.59 -24.03
CA GLY A 803 34.77 3.37 -23.87
C GLY A 803 34.71 4.63 -24.72
N THR A 804 35.66 4.87 -25.64
CA THR A 804 35.69 6.11 -26.42
C THR A 804 35.33 5.91 -27.89
N ALA A 805 34.81 6.96 -28.53
CA ALA A 805 34.68 7.07 -29.98
C ALA A 805 35.02 8.49 -30.43
N VAL A 806 35.61 8.62 -31.61
CA VAL A 806 36.00 9.92 -32.19
C VAL A 806 35.30 10.09 -33.52
N SER A 807 34.69 11.26 -33.76
CA SER A 807 34.07 11.59 -35.03
C SER A 807 35.11 11.90 -36.12
N GLU A 808 34.70 11.75 -37.37
CA GLU A 808 35.38 12.45 -38.46
C GLU A 808 35.27 13.97 -38.25
N PRO A 809 36.18 14.80 -38.81
CA PRO A 809 36.12 16.25 -38.67
C PRO A 809 34.80 16.83 -39.20
N GLN A 810 34.07 17.54 -38.35
CA GLN A 810 32.80 18.20 -38.63
C GLN A 810 32.97 19.72 -38.71
N TYR A 811 32.08 20.42 -39.41
CA TYR A 811 32.08 21.88 -39.43
C TYR A 811 31.73 22.45 -38.05
N LEU A 812 32.23 23.64 -37.72
CA LEU A 812 31.93 24.32 -36.47
C LEU A 812 30.43 24.67 -36.39
N GLY A 813 29.80 24.49 -35.23
CA GLY A 813 28.36 24.69 -35.04
C GLY A 813 27.80 23.85 -33.90
N ARG A 814 26.47 23.92 -33.68
CA ARG A 814 25.78 23.17 -32.63
C ARG A 814 25.30 21.81 -33.11
N TYR A 815 25.55 20.79 -32.30
CA TYR A 815 25.20 19.40 -32.54
C TYR A 815 24.50 18.81 -31.32
N ARG A 816 23.81 17.70 -31.52
CA ARG A 816 23.24 16.85 -30.48
C ARG A 816 23.60 15.40 -30.72
N LEU A 817 23.86 14.68 -29.64
CA LEU A 817 24.08 13.24 -29.61
C LEU A 817 22.78 12.56 -29.18
N GLU A 818 22.34 11.58 -29.94
CA GLU A 818 21.26 10.68 -29.53
C GLU A 818 21.78 9.25 -29.43
N GLU A 819 21.58 8.60 -28.28
CA GLU A 819 21.90 7.20 -28.16
C GLU A 819 20.89 6.35 -28.95
N ARG A 820 21.42 5.48 -29.80
CA ARG A 820 20.64 4.52 -30.60
C ARG A 820 20.70 3.12 -30.03
N GLN A 821 21.80 2.80 -29.36
CA GLN A 821 22.03 1.50 -28.77
C GLN A 821 22.93 1.66 -27.54
N ALA A 822 22.45 1.19 -26.38
CA ALA A 822 23.25 1.13 -25.17
C ALA A 822 24.24 -0.05 -25.24
N PRO A 823 25.37 -0.01 -24.50
CA PRO A 823 26.21 -1.18 -24.27
C PRO A 823 25.42 -2.37 -23.73
N GLU A 824 25.90 -3.59 -23.99
CA GLU A 824 25.26 -4.80 -23.46
C GLU A 824 25.19 -4.76 -21.93
N GLY A 825 24.00 -5.02 -21.38
CA GLY A 825 23.76 -4.95 -19.94
C GLY A 825 23.35 -3.57 -19.41
N MET A 826 23.33 -2.55 -20.26
CA MET A 826 22.93 -1.19 -19.92
C MET A 826 21.52 -0.86 -20.40
N VAL A 827 20.99 0.26 -19.92
CA VAL A 827 19.70 0.84 -20.27
C VAL A 827 19.93 2.00 -21.22
N LEU A 828 19.18 2.04 -22.32
CA LEU A 828 19.22 3.13 -23.29
C LEU A 828 18.74 4.43 -22.66
N ASP A 829 19.55 5.49 -22.75
CA ASP A 829 19.11 6.84 -22.43
C ASP A 829 18.69 7.58 -23.72
N PRO A 830 17.38 7.72 -24.00
CA PRO A 830 16.92 8.39 -25.22
C PRO A 830 17.07 9.91 -25.16
N THR A 831 17.58 10.48 -24.06
CA THR A 831 17.72 11.93 -23.88
C THR A 831 18.82 12.51 -24.78
N PRO A 832 18.52 13.45 -25.69
CA PRO A 832 19.54 14.07 -26.53
C PRO A 832 20.51 14.93 -25.72
N ILE A 833 21.81 14.84 -26.04
CA ILE A 833 22.88 15.60 -25.38
C ILE A 833 23.47 16.62 -26.35
N TYR A 834 23.38 17.90 -26.01
CA TYR A 834 23.77 19.00 -26.87
C TYR A 834 25.24 19.40 -26.66
N THR A 835 25.93 19.72 -27.76
CA THR A 835 27.32 20.18 -27.75
C THR A 835 27.55 21.21 -28.86
N GLU A 836 28.55 22.06 -28.67
CA GLU A 836 28.95 23.05 -29.67
C GLU A 836 30.41 22.81 -30.05
N LEU A 837 30.68 22.77 -31.35
CA LEU A 837 32.02 22.69 -31.91
C LEU A 837 32.47 24.11 -32.26
N THR A 838 33.33 24.69 -31.43
CA THR A 838 33.72 26.11 -31.54
C THR A 838 35.07 26.31 -32.21
N TYR A 839 35.27 27.51 -32.73
CA TYR A 839 36.57 27.99 -33.22
C TYR A 839 37.60 28.01 -32.09
N ALA A 840 38.86 27.64 -32.39
CA ALA A 840 39.96 27.73 -31.43
C ALA A 840 40.82 28.97 -31.68
N ASP A 841 41.69 28.89 -32.68
CA ASP A 841 42.50 29.98 -33.18
C ASP A 841 42.87 29.72 -34.65
N GLN A 842 43.51 30.69 -35.29
CA GLN A 842 43.84 30.63 -36.72
C GLN A 842 44.99 29.68 -37.07
N GLU A 843 45.76 29.17 -36.10
CA GLU A 843 46.87 28.23 -36.35
C GLU A 843 46.44 26.76 -36.22
N VAL A 844 45.25 26.51 -35.66
CA VAL A 844 44.68 25.16 -35.50
C VAL A 844 43.93 24.75 -36.77
N GLU A 845 44.26 23.59 -37.36
CA GLU A 845 43.50 23.07 -38.51
C GLU A 845 42.20 22.38 -38.09
N ILE A 846 42.25 21.60 -37.00
CA ILE A 846 41.14 20.81 -36.47
C ILE A 846 41.06 20.99 -34.96
N THR A 847 39.95 21.53 -34.46
CA THR A 847 39.70 21.66 -33.01
C THR A 847 39.20 20.36 -32.41
N GLN A 848 39.23 20.24 -31.08
CA GLN A 848 38.86 19.03 -30.36
C GLN A 848 37.82 19.37 -29.30
N ALA A 849 36.70 18.64 -29.31
CA ALA A 849 35.67 18.68 -28.26
C ALA A 849 35.56 17.30 -27.61
N ALA A 850 35.21 17.24 -26.33
CA ALA A 850 35.07 15.99 -25.60
C ALA A 850 33.82 15.98 -24.71
N ILE A 851 33.08 14.87 -24.69
CA ILE A 851 31.85 14.69 -23.90
C ILE A 851 31.88 13.36 -23.15
N GLY A 852 31.58 13.41 -21.84
CA GLY A 852 31.34 12.24 -21.01
C GLY A 852 29.87 11.86 -21.01
N LEU A 853 29.58 10.57 -21.22
CA LEU A 853 28.26 9.99 -21.32
C LEU A 853 28.16 8.82 -20.33
N TYR A 854 26.97 8.56 -19.76
CA TYR A 854 26.77 7.56 -18.71
C TYR A 854 25.46 6.79 -18.95
N ASP A 855 25.48 5.46 -18.81
CA ASP A 855 24.24 4.65 -18.76
C ASP A 855 24.14 3.96 -17.42
N GLU A 856 22.89 3.84 -16.99
CA GLU A 856 22.51 2.95 -15.92
C GLU A 856 22.54 1.50 -16.41
N ARG A 857 23.08 0.61 -15.59
CA ARG A 857 22.97 -0.84 -15.83
C ARG A 857 21.59 -1.35 -15.47
N GLN A 858 21.22 -2.50 -16.03
CA GLN A 858 20.00 -3.19 -15.59
C GLN A 858 20.13 -3.71 -14.16
N LYS A 859 19.03 -3.68 -13.44
CA LYS A 859 18.89 -4.23 -12.08
C LYS A 859 17.82 -5.32 -12.06
N VAL A 860 17.77 -6.07 -10.97
CA VAL A 860 16.82 -7.18 -10.78
C VAL A 860 16.13 -7.08 -9.43
N GLU A 861 14.86 -7.45 -9.39
CA GLU A 861 14.06 -7.67 -8.19
C GLU A 861 13.66 -9.15 -8.17
N ILE A 862 13.87 -9.83 -7.04
CA ILE A 862 13.56 -11.26 -6.90
C ILE A 862 12.56 -11.43 -5.76
N ASP A 863 11.35 -11.87 -6.11
CA ASP A 863 10.24 -12.07 -5.19
C ASP A 863 9.97 -13.57 -4.99
N LEU A 864 9.66 -13.98 -3.77
CA LEU A 864 9.21 -15.34 -3.47
C LEU A 864 7.90 -15.33 -2.69
N LEU A 865 7.09 -16.36 -2.93
CA LEU A 865 5.94 -16.73 -2.11
C LEU A 865 6.25 -18.00 -1.32
N LYS A 866 5.70 -18.05 -0.11
CA LYS A 866 5.89 -19.13 0.86
C LYS A 866 4.53 -19.51 1.45
N SER A 867 4.34 -20.80 1.69
CA SER A 867 3.20 -21.32 2.45
C SER A 867 3.66 -22.30 3.52
N LEU A 868 2.89 -22.45 4.60
CA LEU A 868 3.09 -23.50 5.61
C LEU A 868 1.94 -24.50 5.55
N GLU A 869 2.26 -25.78 5.77
CA GLU A 869 1.22 -26.75 6.08
C GLU A 869 0.56 -26.39 7.42
N THR A 870 -0.77 -26.45 7.47
CA THR A 870 -1.55 -26.08 8.66
C THR A 870 -2.30 -27.29 9.19
N ASP A 871 -2.30 -27.47 10.51
CA ASP A 871 -3.14 -28.46 11.19
C ASP A 871 -3.98 -27.77 12.28
N GLU A 872 -5.27 -27.60 12.00
CA GLU A 872 -6.21 -26.94 12.92
C GLU A 872 -6.47 -27.77 14.19
N THR A 873 -6.36 -29.10 14.13
CA THR A 873 -6.62 -30.00 15.28
C THR A 873 -5.55 -29.80 16.34
N PHE A 874 -4.29 -29.70 15.90
CA PHE A 874 -3.14 -29.56 16.77
C PHE A 874 -2.67 -28.11 16.94
N GLY A 875 -3.24 -27.17 16.15
CA GLY A 875 -2.97 -25.74 16.24
C GLY A 875 -1.59 -25.34 15.70
N ILE A 876 -1.04 -26.05 14.71
CA ILE A 876 0.31 -25.84 14.18
C ILE A 876 0.23 -25.21 12.78
N GLY A 877 1.08 -24.21 12.52
CA GLY A 877 1.17 -23.51 11.23
C GLY A 877 0.21 -22.32 11.07
N LEU A 878 -0.53 -21.97 12.12
CA LEU A 878 -1.54 -20.90 12.14
C LEU A 878 -1.11 -19.68 12.97
N GLY A 879 0.09 -19.68 13.55
CA GLY A 879 0.60 -18.67 14.46
C GLY A 879 1.79 -17.88 13.89
N GLU A 880 2.82 -17.68 14.72
CA GLU A 880 4.02 -16.90 14.38
C GLU A 880 5.22 -17.75 13.92
N GLU A 881 5.00 -19.03 13.56
CA GLU A 881 6.05 -19.97 13.15
C GLU A 881 6.84 -19.47 11.94
N TYR A 882 6.23 -18.64 11.08
CA TYR A 882 6.90 -18.02 9.93
C TYR A 882 8.09 -17.13 10.32
N LYS A 883 8.16 -16.64 11.57
CA LYS A 883 9.26 -15.78 12.04
C LYS A 883 10.60 -16.50 12.12
N ASP A 884 10.58 -17.83 12.17
CA ASP A 884 11.79 -18.66 12.17
C ASP A 884 12.25 -19.03 10.74
N ILE A 885 11.48 -18.65 9.72
CA ILE A 885 11.73 -18.99 8.32
C ILE A 885 12.58 -17.91 7.67
N SER A 886 13.68 -18.33 7.06
CA SER A 886 14.52 -17.45 6.24
C SER A 886 14.98 -18.15 4.96
N PHE A 887 15.12 -17.36 3.89
CA PHE A 887 15.66 -17.80 2.62
C PHE A 887 17.01 -17.15 2.36
N GLY A 888 17.94 -17.92 1.81
CA GLY A 888 19.20 -17.40 1.29
C GLY A 888 19.17 -17.32 -0.23
N LEU A 889 19.75 -16.27 -0.78
CA LEU A 889 20.08 -16.13 -2.19
C LEU A 889 21.55 -16.50 -2.41
N TYR A 890 21.81 -17.44 -3.30
CA TYR A 890 23.14 -18.00 -3.54
C TYR A 890 23.51 -17.92 -5.02
N ALA A 891 24.81 -17.81 -5.31
CA ALA A 891 25.32 -17.97 -6.66
C ALA A 891 25.27 -19.46 -7.08
N SER A 892 24.73 -19.78 -8.25
CA SER A 892 24.70 -21.16 -8.80
C SER A 892 26.03 -21.58 -9.40
N GLU A 893 26.86 -20.61 -9.79
CA GLU A 893 28.14 -20.79 -10.45
C GLU A 893 29.14 -19.74 -9.95
N ASP A 894 30.42 -19.89 -10.33
CA ASP A 894 31.44 -18.89 -10.00
C ASP A 894 31.17 -17.60 -10.81
N LEU A 895 30.79 -16.51 -10.14
CA LEU A 895 30.60 -15.19 -10.76
C LEU A 895 31.88 -14.40 -10.60
N THR A 896 32.63 -14.25 -11.68
CA THR A 896 33.94 -13.57 -11.69
C THR A 896 33.76 -12.09 -12.01
N ALA A 897 34.21 -11.22 -11.11
CA ALA A 897 34.25 -9.78 -11.29
C ALA A 897 35.46 -9.35 -12.14
N LEU A 898 35.47 -8.09 -12.58
CA LEU A 898 36.51 -7.56 -13.47
C LEU A 898 37.93 -7.64 -12.89
N ASP A 899 38.10 -7.41 -11.58
CA ASP A 899 39.40 -7.51 -10.89
C ASP A 899 39.89 -8.96 -10.67
N GLY A 900 39.05 -9.94 -11.03
CA GLY A 900 39.30 -11.38 -10.87
C GLY A 900 38.88 -11.96 -9.53
N SER A 901 38.30 -11.15 -8.62
CA SER A 901 37.58 -11.68 -7.44
C SER A 901 36.32 -12.42 -7.87
N VAL A 902 35.87 -13.36 -7.05
CA VAL A 902 34.83 -14.34 -7.44
C VAL A 902 33.83 -14.47 -6.30
N ILE A 903 32.54 -14.45 -6.65
CA ILE A 903 31.49 -15.03 -5.82
C ILE A 903 31.45 -16.51 -6.18
N PRO A 904 31.94 -17.42 -5.32
CA PRO A 904 32.04 -18.83 -5.67
C PRO A 904 30.64 -19.44 -5.78
N ALA A 905 30.53 -20.55 -6.52
CA ALA A 905 29.32 -21.36 -6.53
C ALA A 905 28.94 -21.76 -5.09
N GLY A 906 27.68 -21.50 -4.71
CA GLY A 906 27.17 -21.64 -3.35
C GLY A 906 27.51 -20.50 -2.39
N GLY A 907 28.14 -19.42 -2.87
CA GLY A 907 28.36 -18.19 -2.11
C GLY A 907 27.03 -17.52 -1.78
N LEU A 908 26.83 -17.15 -0.51
CA LEU A 908 25.61 -16.52 0.00
C LEU A 908 25.67 -15.01 -0.22
N LEU A 909 24.66 -14.42 -0.85
CA LEU A 909 24.60 -12.98 -1.13
C LEU A 909 23.71 -12.24 -0.12
N GLU A 910 22.55 -12.79 0.20
CA GLU A 910 21.57 -12.16 1.10
C GLU A 910 20.69 -13.20 1.77
N VAL A 911 20.19 -12.86 2.95
CA VAL A 911 19.21 -13.66 3.70
C VAL A 911 18.02 -12.77 4.02
N VAL A 912 16.83 -13.26 3.69
CA VAL A 912 15.56 -12.56 3.95
C VAL A 912 14.67 -13.43 4.83
N ALA A 913 13.97 -12.79 5.77
CA ALA A 913 12.88 -13.42 6.50
C ALA A 913 11.57 -13.22 5.73
N VAL A 914 10.64 -14.16 5.86
CA VAL A 914 9.32 -14.03 5.23
C VAL A 914 8.40 -13.15 6.08
N ALA A 915 7.52 -12.40 5.42
CA ALA A 915 6.49 -11.58 6.04
C ALA A 915 5.10 -12.10 5.66
N PRO A 916 4.09 -11.96 6.52
CA PRO A 916 2.72 -12.37 6.19
C PRO A 916 2.19 -11.57 5.00
N VAL A 917 1.55 -12.27 4.06
CA VAL A 917 0.83 -11.62 2.97
C VAL A 917 -0.53 -11.15 3.50
N GLU A 918 -0.84 -9.87 3.29
CA GLU A 918 -2.13 -9.31 3.65
C GLU A 918 -3.26 -10.13 3.00
N ASP A 919 -4.30 -10.44 3.76
CA ASP A 919 -5.51 -11.14 3.27
C ASP A 919 -5.33 -12.62 2.85
N ALA A 920 -4.19 -13.26 3.14
CA ALA A 920 -3.92 -14.67 2.83
C ALA A 920 -3.29 -15.44 4.03
N PRO A 921 -4.10 -15.91 5.01
CA PRO A 921 -3.59 -16.66 6.16
C PRO A 921 -2.81 -17.92 5.74
N GLY A 922 -1.63 -18.12 6.34
CA GLY A 922 -0.73 -19.22 5.99
C GLY A 922 0.12 -18.99 4.73
N GLN A 923 0.00 -17.82 4.08
CA GLN A 923 0.88 -17.37 2.99
C GLN A 923 1.78 -16.22 3.45
N TYR A 924 3.02 -16.27 2.98
CA TYR A 924 4.09 -15.35 3.32
C TYR A 924 4.87 -14.97 2.05
N SER A 925 5.52 -13.82 2.05
CA SER A 925 6.35 -13.36 0.94
C SER A 925 7.68 -12.81 1.43
N ALA A 926 8.67 -12.80 0.55
CA ALA A 926 9.92 -12.08 0.76
C ALA A 926 10.46 -11.58 -0.58
N ALA A 927 11.22 -10.49 -0.54
CA ALA A 927 11.91 -9.92 -1.69
C ALA A 927 13.38 -9.74 -1.36
N PHE A 928 14.27 -10.08 -2.28
CA PHE A 928 15.71 -9.85 -2.15
C PHE A 928 16.06 -8.46 -2.70
N ALA A 929 16.79 -7.67 -1.93
CA ALA A 929 17.19 -6.32 -2.29
C ALA A 929 18.65 -6.24 -2.80
N SER A 930 19.35 -7.37 -2.88
CA SER A 930 20.73 -7.44 -3.35
C SER A 930 20.89 -6.89 -4.75
N ASP A 931 21.95 -6.11 -4.91
CA ASP A 931 22.34 -5.60 -6.20
C ASP A 931 23.21 -6.63 -6.93
N LEU A 932 22.62 -7.33 -7.91
CA LEU A 932 23.19 -8.55 -8.49
C LEU A 932 23.84 -8.32 -9.87
N PRO A 933 24.98 -8.98 -10.15
CA PRO A 933 25.50 -9.05 -11.51
C PRO A 933 24.65 -10.00 -12.34
N PHE A 934 24.73 -9.91 -13.66
CA PHE A 934 24.15 -10.95 -14.51
C PHE A 934 24.79 -12.31 -14.19
N GLY A 935 23.95 -13.33 -14.09
CA GLY A 935 24.40 -14.64 -13.68
C GLY A 935 23.26 -15.57 -13.26
N SER A 936 23.65 -16.79 -12.96
CA SER A 936 22.76 -17.82 -12.45
C SER A 936 22.82 -17.85 -10.91
N PHE A 937 21.66 -17.79 -10.28
CA PHE A 937 21.48 -17.83 -8.84
C PHE A 937 20.49 -18.93 -8.46
N TYR A 938 20.38 -19.22 -7.18
CA TYR A 938 19.28 -19.99 -6.64
C TYR A 938 18.86 -19.46 -5.28
N VAL A 939 17.58 -19.61 -4.98
CA VAL A 939 17.00 -19.34 -3.68
C VAL A 939 16.81 -20.68 -2.96
N GLN A 940 17.18 -20.75 -1.70
CA GLN A 940 17.05 -21.96 -0.87
C GLN A 940 16.62 -21.58 0.54
N GLU A 941 15.71 -22.36 1.11
CA GLU A 941 15.30 -22.20 2.51
C GLU A 941 16.49 -22.52 3.43
N ARG A 942 16.76 -21.62 4.37
CA ARG A 942 17.94 -21.70 5.25
C ARG A 942 17.57 -22.10 6.66
N THR A 943 16.45 -21.56 7.15
CA THR A 943 15.88 -21.91 8.45
C THR A 943 14.39 -22.08 8.29
N THR A 944 13.82 -22.96 9.10
CA THR A 944 12.38 -23.14 9.24
C THR A 944 12.07 -23.39 10.71
N ASN A 945 10.80 -23.27 11.09
CA ASN A 945 10.39 -23.56 12.46
C ASN A 945 10.55 -25.06 12.78
N GLU A 946 10.86 -25.39 14.04
CA GLU A 946 11.16 -26.76 14.48
C GLU A 946 10.04 -27.79 14.22
N ALA A 947 8.80 -27.33 14.01
CA ALA A 947 7.68 -28.19 13.65
C ALA A 947 7.66 -28.65 12.17
N PHE A 948 8.55 -28.10 11.34
CA PHE A 948 8.54 -28.29 9.89
C PHE A 948 9.86 -28.86 9.37
N LEU A 949 9.77 -29.62 8.29
CA LEU A 949 10.95 -30.14 7.57
C LEU A 949 11.61 -29.02 6.78
N LEU A 950 12.87 -28.72 7.10
CA LEU A 950 13.70 -27.80 6.32
C LEU A 950 13.98 -28.42 4.94
N SER A 951 13.60 -27.73 3.88
CA SER A 951 13.84 -28.19 2.51
C SER A 951 15.27 -27.90 2.05
N ASP A 952 15.93 -28.89 1.42
CA ASP A 952 17.19 -28.70 0.72
C ASP A 952 17.01 -28.34 -0.76
N GLN A 953 15.76 -28.18 -1.23
CA GLN A 953 15.43 -27.83 -2.60
C GLN A 953 16.00 -26.45 -2.98
N GLN A 954 16.67 -26.39 -4.14
CA GLN A 954 17.16 -25.14 -4.72
C GLN A 954 16.21 -24.68 -5.83
N TYR A 955 15.82 -23.41 -5.78
CA TYR A 955 14.95 -22.78 -6.77
C TYR A 955 15.78 -21.88 -7.69
N PRO A 956 15.98 -22.24 -8.97
CA PRO A 956 16.86 -21.49 -9.86
C PRO A 956 16.28 -20.12 -10.19
N VAL A 957 17.16 -19.11 -10.21
CA VAL A 957 16.86 -17.72 -10.59
C VAL A 957 17.93 -17.27 -11.58
N VAL A 958 17.55 -16.77 -12.75
CA VAL A 958 18.52 -16.35 -13.78
C VAL A 958 18.31 -14.87 -14.09
N PHE A 959 19.30 -14.05 -13.74
CA PHE A 959 19.31 -12.65 -14.16
C PHE A 959 20.17 -12.53 -15.42
N ALA A 960 19.51 -12.28 -16.55
CA ALA A 960 20.13 -12.11 -17.85
C ALA A 960 19.68 -10.80 -18.49
N TYR A 961 20.44 -10.32 -19.46
CA TYR A 961 20.13 -9.10 -20.20
C TYR A 961 18.76 -9.20 -20.89
N ALA A 962 17.84 -8.31 -20.50
CA ALA A 962 16.45 -8.33 -20.97
C ALA A 962 16.19 -7.37 -22.15
N GLY A 963 17.24 -6.72 -22.65
CA GLY A 963 17.17 -5.70 -23.70
C GLY A 963 17.19 -4.29 -23.13
N GLN A 964 17.78 -3.35 -23.88
CA GLN A 964 18.13 -2.00 -23.45
C GLN A 964 16.98 -1.10 -22.95
N GLU A 965 15.72 -1.47 -23.20
CA GLU A 965 14.55 -0.69 -22.77
C GLU A 965 14.09 -1.01 -21.33
N ILE A 966 14.67 -2.06 -20.73
CA ILE A 966 14.26 -2.58 -19.41
C ILE A 966 15.32 -2.20 -18.37
N GLY A 967 14.96 -1.29 -17.46
CA GLY A 967 15.84 -0.90 -16.34
C GLY A 967 15.81 -1.85 -15.14
N LEU A 968 14.65 -2.47 -14.87
CA LEU A 968 14.44 -3.38 -13.75
C LEU A 968 13.77 -4.67 -14.24
N VAL A 969 14.40 -5.80 -13.98
CA VAL A 969 13.88 -7.14 -14.28
C VAL A 969 13.27 -7.74 -13.01
N THR A 970 11.98 -8.03 -13.00
CA THR A 970 11.34 -8.72 -11.86
C THR A 970 11.29 -10.22 -12.12
N ILE A 971 11.77 -11.03 -11.17
CA ILE A 971 11.78 -12.49 -11.25
C ILE A 971 11.03 -13.07 -10.05
N ALA A 972 9.95 -13.81 -10.32
CA ALA A 972 9.26 -14.58 -9.30
C ALA A 972 9.92 -15.96 -9.13
N VAL A 973 10.38 -16.26 -7.92
CA VAL A 973 10.94 -17.57 -7.55
C VAL A 973 9.87 -18.65 -7.71
N ASN A 974 10.28 -19.85 -8.12
CA ASN A 974 9.39 -21.00 -8.29
C ASN A 974 8.21 -20.71 -9.25
N ASP A 975 8.47 -19.93 -10.30
CA ASP A 975 7.47 -19.47 -11.27
C ASP A 975 6.27 -18.72 -10.63
N GLY A 976 6.48 -18.13 -9.45
CA GLY A 976 5.46 -17.44 -8.66
C GLY A 976 4.57 -18.36 -7.82
N GLU A 977 4.82 -19.67 -7.80
CA GLU A 977 4.10 -20.62 -6.93
C GLU A 977 4.72 -20.64 -5.52
N ALA A 978 3.87 -20.82 -4.51
CA ALA A 978 4.31 -20.82 -3.11
C ALA A 978 5.24 -22.01 -2.79
N ILE A 979 6.36 -21.72 -2.12
CA ILE A 979 7.26 -22.72 -1.56
C ILE A 979 6.63 -23.27 -0.25
N SER A 980 6.31 -24.55 -0.18
CA SER A 980 5.67 -25.17 1.01
C SER A 980 6.66 -25.92 1.91
N ASN A 981 6.45 -25.92 3.22
CA ASN A 981 7.07 -26.92 4.11
C ASN A 981 6.07 -28.00 4.47
N GLU A 982 6.58 -29.21 4.64
CA GLU A 982 5.86 -30.34 5.22
C GLU A 982 6.06 -30.34 6.74
N MET A 983 4.98 -30.59 7.47
CA MET A 983 4.98 -30.67 8.93
C MET A 983 5.54 -32.03 9.38
N ILE A 984 6.41 -32.01 10.38
CA ILE A 984 6.98 -33.21 11.00
C ILE A 984 5.87 -34.00 11.69
N ARG A 985 5.75 -35.30 11.37
CA ARG A 985 4.77 -36.19 11.98
C ARG A 985 5.40 -37.46 12.50
N GLY A 986 4.77 -38.05 13.49
CA GLY A 986 5.16 -39.33 14.05
C GLY A 986 3.97 -40.22 14.31
N ARG A 987 4.27 -41.37 14.90
CA ARG A 987 3.32 -42.40 15.26
C ARG A 987 3.56 -42.80 16.71
N ILE A 988 2.49 -42.93 17.48
CA ILE A 988 2.57 -43.52 18.81
C ILE A 988 1.81 -44.84 18.80
N ASP A 989 2.53 -45.91 19.08
CA ASP A 989 2.00 -47.24 19.26
C ASP A 989 1.96 -47.57 20.75
N GLY A 990 0.96 -48.34 21.16
CA GLY A 990 0.94 -48.86 22.51
C GLY A 990 0.18 -50.16 22.64
N VAL A 991 0.41 -50.81 23.77
CA VAL A 991 -0.28 -52.05 24.13
C VAL A 991 -0.91 -51.87 25.51
N LYS A 992 -2.21 -52.16 25.58
CA LYS A 992 -2.98 -52.16 26.82
C LYS A 992 -2.87 -53.51 27.49
N TYR A 993 -2.42 -53.53 28.74
CA TYR A 993 -2.33 -54.72 29.58
C TYR A 993 -3.23 -54.59 30.81
N GLY A 994 -3.52 -55.73 31.45
CA GLY A 994 -4.03 -55.78 32.81
C GLY A 994 -3.83 -57.13 33.47
N GLU A 995 -3.87 -57.13 34.78
CA GLU A 995 -3.59 -58.30 35.62
C GLU A 995 -4.53 -59.48 35.30
N ASP A 996 -4.00 -60.70 35.19
CA ASP A 996 -4.82 -61.89 34.95
C ASP A 996 -5.75 -62.19 36.16
N PRO A 997 -7.09 -62.20 35.98
CA PRO A 997 -8.04 -62.51 37.06
C PRO A 997 -7.85 -63.89 37.70
N GLU A 998 -7.25 -64.85 36.99
CA GLU A 998 -6.99 -66.21 37.48
C GLU A 998 -5.58 -66.38 38.08
N GLY A 999 -4.76 -65.32 38.06
CA GLY A 999 -3.37 -65.31 38.52
C GLY A 999 -2.40 -65.87 37.48
N GLY A 1000 -1.56 -65.01 36.92
CA GLY A 1000 -0.69 -65.33 35.77
C GLY A 1000 0.19 -64.15 35.35
N GLU A 1001 0.74 -64.21 34.12
CA GLU A 1001 1.34 -63.03 33.46
C GLU A 1001 0.22 -62.12 32.92
N ASP A 1002 0.47 -60.80 32.84
CA ASP A 1002 -0.53 -59.81 32.43
C ASP A 1002 -1.10 -60.09 31.04
N LEU A 1003 -2.41 -59.89 30.89
CA LEU A 1003 -3.15 -60.13 29.66
C LEU A 1003 -3.31 -58.84 28.86
N THR A 1004 -3.23 -58.94 27.53
CA THR A 1004 -3.58 -57.83 26.65
C THR A 1004 -5.09 -57.57 26.69
N LEU A 1005 -5.51 -56.31 26.82
CA LEU A 1005 -6.92 -55.94 26.99
C LEU A 1005 -7.49 -55.23 25.74
N GLU A 1006 -8.51 -55.83 25.13
CA GLU A 1006 -9.31 -55.24 24.05
C GLU A 1006 -10.41 -54.32 24.60
N GLY A 1007 -10.66 -53.19 23.96
CA GLY A 1007 -11.81 -52.31 24.21
C GLY A 1007 -11.55 -51.11 25.13
N ALA A 1008 -10.30 -50.85 25.54
CA ALA A 1008 -9.95 -49.70 26.36
C ALA A 1008 -10.00 -48.43 25.51
N LEU A 1009 -10.62 -47.35 25.99
CA LEU A 1009 -10.63 -46.06 25.29
C LEU A 1009 -9.43 -45.23 25.74
N ILE A 1010 -8.57 -44.86 24.80
CA ILE A 1010 -7.35 -44.09 25.05
C ILE A 1010 -7.45 -42.76 24.28
N GLY A 1011 -7.10 -41.65 24.95
CA GLY A 1011 -7.04 -40.33 24.34
C GLY A 1011 -5.62 -39.78 24.24
N LEU A 1012 -5.40 -38.97 23.23
CA LEU A 1012 -4.22 -38.11 23.05
C LEU A 1012 -4.61 -36.66 23.30
N PHE A 1013 -3.83 -35.95 24.11
CA PHE A 1013 -4.17 -34.66 24.68
C PHE A 1013 -3.02 -33.65 24.56
N ALA A 1014 -3.37 -32.36 24.59
CA ALA A 1014 -2.42 -31.26 24.69
C ALA A 1014 -1.79 -31.19 26.11
N PRO A 1015 -0.58 -30.63 26.27
CA PRO A 1015 0.15 -30.64 27.55
C PRO A 1015 -0.44 -29.73 28.65
N GLY A 1016 -1.48 -28.94 28.31
CA GLY A 1016 -2.23 -28.10 29.25
C GLY A 1016 -3.63 -28.63 29.58
N THR A 1017 -3.99 -29.84 29.15
CA THR A 1017 -5.31 -30.42 29.43
C THR A 1017 -5.47 -30.73 30.92
N GLU A 1018 -6.46 -30.12 31.58
CA GLU A 1018 -6.77 -30.35 33.00
C GLU A 1018 -7.69 -31.57 33.22
N GLU A 1019 -8.61 -31.83 32.28
CA GLU A 1019 -9.56 -32.93 32.32
C GLU A 1019 -9.42 -33.85 31.10
N PHE A 1020 -9.05 -35.12 31.35
CA PHE A 1020 -8.78 -36.12 30.31
C PHE A 1020 -10.04 -36.90 29.93
N THR A 1021 -10.91 -36.29 29.14
CA THR A 1021 -12.18 -36.87 28.65
C THR A 1021 -12.14 -37.07 27.13
N GLU A 1022 -13.10 -37.80 26.57
CA GLU A 1022 -13.21 -37.95 25.10
C GLU A 1022 -13.43 -36.60 24.38
N GLU A 1023 -14.14 -35.66 25.00
CA GLU A 1023 -14.42 -34.32 24.43
C GLU A 1023 -13.17 -33.43 24.37
N ASN A 1024 -12.26 -33.56 25.35
CA ASN A 1024 -11.04 -32.77 25.44
C ASN A 1024 -9.84 -33.42 24.74
N ALA A 1025 -10.00 -34.64 24.22
CA ALA A 1025 -8.96 -35.35 23.50
C ALA A 1025 -8.82 -34.78 22.07
N LEU A 1026 -7.58 -34.58 21.64
CA LEU A 1026 -7.27 -34.21 20.25
C LEU A 1026 -7.61 -35.38 19.31
N LEU A 1027 -7.29 -36.61 19.76
CA LEU A 1027 -7.64 -37.85 19.10
C LEU A 1027 -8.00 -38.91 20.14
N VAL A 1028 -8.87 -39.85 19.77
CA VAL A 1028 -9.17 -41.04 20.57
C VAL A 1028 -9.03 -42.31 19.76
N THR A 1029 -8.68 -43.41 20.43
CA THR A 1029 -8.57 -44.75 19.83
C THR A 1029 -9.01 -45.81 20.83
N THR A 1030 -9.27 -47.01 20.35
CA THR A 1030 -9.67 -48.16 21.18
C THR A 1030 -8.71 -49.31 20.99
N SER A 1031 -8.28 -49.96 22.08
CA SER A 1031 -7.39 -51.12 21.98
C SER A 1031 -8.07 -52.31 21.28
N GLY A 1032 -7.36 -52.93 20.33
CA GLY A 1032 -7.86 -54.08 19.56
C GLY A 1032 -7.76 -55.42 20.28
N GLU A 1033 -8.14 -56.52 19.61
CA GLU A 1033 -8.16 -57.91 20.16
C GLU A 1033 -6.85 -58.37 20.82
N ASN A 1034 -5.71 -57.78 20.43
CA ASN A 1034 -4.37 -58.05 20.98
C ASN A 1034 -3.87 -56.95 21.93
N GLY A 1035 -4.75 -56.08 22.43
CA GLY A 1035 -4.44 -54.93 23.27
C GLY A 1035 -3.76 -53.76 22.55
N ALA A 1036 -3.42 -53.89 21.27
CA ALA A 1036 -2.70 -52.85 20.55
C ALA A 1036 -3.60 -51.64 20.22
N PHE A 1037 -3.02 -50.45 20.29
CA PHE A 1037 -3.63 -49.20 19.83
C PHE A 1037 -2.55 -48.32 19.18
N SER A 1038 -2.98 -47.39 18.33
CA SER A 1038 -2.06 -46.45 17.69
C SER A 1038 -2.71 -45.10 17.42
N PHE A 1039 -1.90 -44.05 17.50
CA PHE A 1039 -2.16 -42.73 16.96
C PHE A 1039 -1.18 -42.51 15.79
N GLU A 1040 -1.72 -42.41 14.58
CA GLU A 1040 -0.96 -42.17 13.35
C GLU A 1040 -0.95 -40.67 13.01
N ASP A 1041 0.04 -40.23 12.23
CA ASP A 1041 0.17 -38.86 11.72
C ASP A 1041 0.14 -37.76 12.79
N VAL A 1042 0.65 -38.04 13.99
CA VAL A 1042 0.67 -37.11 15.12
C VAL A 1042 1.75 -36.04 14.88
N PRO A 1043 1.39 -34.74 14.83
CA PRO A 1043 2.35 -33.67 14.55
C PRO A 1043 3.44 -33.49 15.61
N PHE A 1044 4.50 -32.77 15.22
CA PHE A 1044 5.57 -32.31 16.11
C PHE A 1044 5.02 -31.66 17.37
N GLY A 1045 5.61 -31.98 18.51
CA GLY A 1045 5.25 -31.38 19.78
C GLY A 1045 5.21 -32.36 20.95
N HIS A 1046 4.80 -31.85 22.10
CA HIS A 1046 4.63 -32.61 23.33
C HIS A 1046 3.16 -32.94 23.54
N TRP A 1047 2.84 -34.22 23.67
CA TRP A 1047 1.49 -34.73 23.84
C TRP A 1047 1.38 -35.62 25.06
N ILE A 1048 0.17 -35.75 25.60
CA ILE A 1048 -0.14 -36.62 26.74
C ILE A 1048 -1.08 -37.72 26.28
N ILE A 1049 -0.74 -38.98 26.58
CA ILE A 1049 -1.63 -40.12 26.35
C ILE A 1049 -2.17 -40.60 27.69
N LYS A 1050 -3.48 -40.83 27.73
CA LYS A 1050 -4.17 -41.31 28.94
C LYS A 1050 -5.33 -42.22 28.60
N GLU A 1051 -5.53 -43.26 29.42
CA GLU A 1051 -6.75 -44.07 29.37
C GLU A 1051 -7.94 -43.24 29.88
N ILE A 1052 -8.99 -43.17 29.07
CA ILE A 1052 -10.24 -42.46 29.37
C ILE A 1052 -11.26 -43.44 29.97
N ALA A 1053 -11.33 -44.67 29.45
CA ALA A 1053 -12.26 -45.69 29.93
C ALA A 1053 -11.67 -47.10 29.85
N SER A 1054 -11.87 -47.86 30.93
CA SER A 1054 -11.43 -49.26 31.02
C SER A 1054 -12.35 -50.18 30.21
N PRO A 1055 -11.81 -51.25 29.58
CA PRO A 1055 -12.57 -52.19 28.76
C PRO A 1055 -13.55 -53.06 29.55
N SER A 1056 -13.38 -53.15 30.88
CA SER A 1056 -14.19 -54.00 31.73
C SER A 1056 -14.30 -53.43 33.15
N VAL A 1057 -15.45 -53.65 33.78
CA VAL A 1057 -15.73 -53.26 35.17
C VAL A 1057 -14.84 -53.95 36.22
N LEU A 1058 -14.07 -54.97 35.81
CA LEU A 1058 -13.14 -55.69 36.68
C LEU A 1058 -11.84 -54.92 36.93
N TYR A 1059 -11.50 -53.96 36.07
CA TYR A 1059 -10.23 -53.24 36.08
C TYR A 1059 -10.43 -51.77 36.40
N SER A 1060 -9.55 -51.19 37.23
CA SER A 1060 -9.51 -49.74 37.44
C SER A 1060 -8.80 -49.06 36.26
N ILE A 1061 -9.30 -47.88 35.87
CA ILE A 1061 -8.64 -47.02 34.85
C ILE A 1061 -7.24 -46.65 35.35
N SER A 1062 -6.24 -46.74 34.46
CA SER A 1062 -4.87 -46.34 34.78
C SER A 1062 -4.79 -44.85 35.17
N PRO A 1063 -4.23 -44.50 36.33
CA PRO A 1063 -4.04 -43.11 36.71
C PRO A 1063 -2.83 -42.45 36.03
N GLU A 1064 -1.99 -43.23 35.34
CA GLU A 1064 -0.74 -42.77 34.72
C GLU A 1064 -0.98 -41.84 33.51
N GLN A 1065 -0.08 -40.88 33.31
CA GLN A 1065 -0.05 -39.99 32.15
C GLN A 1065 1.24 -40.25 31.39
N HIS A 1066 1.13 -40.65 30.14
CA HIS A 1066 2.27 -40.93 29.29
C HIS A 1066 2.59 -39.69 28.46
N HIS A 1067 3.65 -38.98 28.86
CA HIS A 1067 4.16 -37.83 28.13
C HIS A 1067 5.02 -38.28 26.95
N VAL A 1068 4.61 -37.93 25.73
CA VAL A 1068 5.29 -38.31 24.49
C VAL A 1068 5.70 -37.06 23.70
N TYR A 1069 6.87 -37.10 23.08
CA TYR A 1069 7.40 -35.97 22.32
C TYR A 1069 7.80 -36.40 20.92
N ILE A 1070 7.09 -35.87 19.91
CA ILE A 1070 7.42 -36.05 18.50
C ILE A 1070 8.37 -34.94 18.09
N GLY A 1071 9.64 -35.29 17.84
CA GLY A 1071 10.71 -34.35 17.51
C GLY A 1071 11.41 -34.63 16.18
N THR A 1072 11.11 -35.75 15.53
CA THR A 1072 11.69 -36.13 14.23
C THR A 1072 10.63 -36.74 13.32
N ASP A 1073 10.71 -36.49 12.03
CA ASP A 1073 9.74 -37.01 11.07
C ASP A 1073 9.79 -38.54 10.96
N GLY A 1074 8.61 -39.16 10.92
CA GLY A 1074 8.41 -40.61 10.97
C GLY A 1074 8.73 -41.27 12.32
N GLN A 1075 8.93 -40.51 13.40
CA GLN A 1075 9.26 -41.08 14.72
C GLN A 1075 8.18 -42.05 15.20
N THR A 1076 8.57 -43.23 15.66
CA THR A 1076 7.67 -44.17 16.35
C THR A 1076 7.98 -44.20 17.84
N ILE A 1077 6.97 -44.00 18.68
CA ILE A 1077 7.05 -44.08 20.13
C ILE A 1077 6.19 -45.25 20.58
N GLU A 1078 6.76 -46.15 21.39
CA GLU A 1078 6.03 -47.29 21.96
C GLU A 1078 5.75 -47.02 23.45
N ILE A 1079 4.52 -47.26 23.89
CA ILE A 1079 4.10 -47.14 25.30
C ILE A 1079 3.30 -48.35 25.77
N GLU A 1080 3.33 -48.62 27.07
CA GLU A 1080 2.52 -49.65 27.71
C GLU A 1080 1.59 -48.97 28.72
N ILE A 1081 0.33 -49.40 28.75
CA ILE A 1081 -0.67 -48.89 29.70
C ILE A 1081 -1.23 -50.08 30.46
N ASP A 1082 -1.00 -50.12 31.77
CA ASP A 1082 -1.41 -51.22 32.66
C ASP A 1082 -2.66 -50.89 33.46
N ASN A 1083 -3.60 -51.83 33.57
CA ASN A 1083 -4.72 -51.75 34.50
C ASN A 1083 -4.59 -52.78 35.62
N THR A 1084 -4.94 -52.34 36.83
CA THR A 1084 -4.96 -53.22 38.01
C THR A 1084 -6.37 -53.76 38.26
N LEU A 1085 -6.46 -54.98 38.79
CA LEU A 1085 -7.74 -55.57 39.15
C LEU A 1085 -8.34 -54.89 40.38
N ILE A 1086 -9.65 -54.71 40.36
CA ILE A 1086 -10.38 -54.17 41.50
C ILE A 1086 -10.61 -55.31 42.51
N HIS A 1087 -9.81 -55.34 43.58
CA HIS A 1087 -9.97 -56.30 44.67
C HIS A 1087 -10.97 -55.82 45.74
N GLY A 1088 -11.99 -56.63 46.03
CA GLY A 1088 -12.93 -56.41 47.15
C GLY A 1088 -12.58 -57.23 48.39
N THR A 1089 -13.00 -56.79 49.58
CA THR A 1089 -13.01 -57.61 50.80
C THR A 1089 -14.42 -57.83 51.32
N VAL A 1090 -14.74 -59.06 51.71
CA VAL A 1090 -16.06 -59.46 52.25
C VAL A 1090 -15.99 -59.52 53.79
N GLN A 1091 -16.94 -58.89 54.49
CA GLN A 1091 -17.05 -58.91 55.95
C GLN A 1091 -18.36 -59.60 56.40
N VAL A 1092 -18.28 -60.55 57.36
CA VAL A 1092 -19.43 -61.37 57.85
C VAL A 1092 -19.58 -61.26 59.38
N ILE A 1093 -20.81 -61.12 59.91
CA ILE A 1093 -21.12 -60.90 61.35
C ILE A 1093 -22.24 -61.86 61.87
N LYS A 1094 -22.20 -62.31 63.15
CA LYS A 1094 -23.17 -63.25 63.81
C LYS A 1094 -23.56 -62.86 65.27
N THR A 1095 -24.79 -63.14 65.75
CA THR A 1095 -25.35 -62.78 67.10
C THR A 1095 -26.32 -63.81 67.77
N GLU A 1096 -26.53 -63.79 69.12
CA GLU A 1096 -27.49 -64.62 69.95
C GLU A 1096 -27.89 -63.97 71.34
N ALA A 1097 -28.95 -64.42 72.09
CA ALA A 1097 -29.70 -63.71 73.19
C ALA A 1097 -29.82 -64.38 74.62
N VAL A 1098 -30.26 -63.65 75.70
CA VAL A 1098 -31.16 -64.00 76.90
C VAL A 1098 -30.91 -63.22 78.28
N ASP A 1099 -31.96 -63.16 79.16
CA ASP A 1099 -32.42 -62.43 80.42
C ASP A 1099 -31.62 -62.13 81.75
N GLU A 1100 -31.97 -60.95 82.35
CA GLU A 1100 -32.13 -60.36 83.74
C GLU A 1100 -31.08 -60.22 84.93
N LEU A 1101 -31.02 -58.95 85.45
CA LEU A 1101 -31.06 -58.38 86.86
C LEU A 1101 -29.84 -57.68 87.61
N LYS A 1102 -29.99 -56.33 87.80
CA LYS A 1102 -29.77 -55.37 88.95
C LYS A 1102 -28.39 -54.90 89.56
N SER A 1103 -28.15 -53.57 89.40
CA SER A 1103 -27.79 -52.44 90.34
C SER A 1103 -26.40 -52.28 91.03
N ILE A 1104 -25.81 -51.05 90.99
CA ILE A 1104 -25.53 -50.07 92.10
C ILE A 1104 -24.45 -48.98 91.73
N GLN A 1105 -24.85 -47.70 91.84
CA GLN A 1105 -24.24 -46.42 92.35
C GLN A 1105 -22.74 -45.99 92.26
N GLU A 1106 -22.57 -44.75 91.72
CA GLU A 1106 -22.07 -43.46 92.31
C GLU A 1106 -20.57 -43.11 92.54
N ASP A 1107 -20.23 -41.92 92.00
CA ASP A 1107 -19.57 -40.73 92.61
C ASP A 1107 -18.08 -40.33 92.35
N GLU A 1108 -17.97 -39.16 91.69
CA GLU A 1108 -17.35 -37.87 92.11
C GLU A 1108 -15.81 -37.55 92.04
N GLU A 1109 -15.53 -36.47 91.28
CA GLU A 1109 -14.85 -35.20 91.64
C GLU A 1109 -13.30 -34.97 91.62
N ASN A 1110 -12.85 -34.13 90.63
CA ASN A 1110 -12.55 -32.66 90.73
C ASN A 1110 -11.08 -32.10 90.85
N THR A 1111 -10.92 -30.90 90.21
CA THR A 1111 -9.92 -29.77 90.34
C THR A 1111 -8.51 -29.87 89.71
N SER A 1112 -7.82 -28.82 89.19
CA SER A 1112 -8.09 -27.43 88.73
C SER A 1112 -6.77 -26.73 88.24
N GLU A 1113 -6.91 -25.62 87.46
CA GLU A 1113 -6.04 -24.40 87.32
C GLU A 1113 -5.07 -24.15 86.12
N ASN A 1114 -5.47 -23.11 85.31
CA ASN A 1114 -4.78 -21.89 84.76
C ASN A 1114 -3.50 -22.01 83.88
N GLU A 1115 -3.22 -21.19 82.84
CA GLU A 1115 -3.60 -19.81 82.44
C GLU A 1115 -3.17 -19.51 80.95
N ALA A 1116 -3.95 -18.66 80.23
CA ALA A 1116 -3.68 -17.75 79.06
C ALA A 1116 -2.72 -18.14 77.89
N GLY A 1117 -2.95 -17.85 76.59
CA GLY A 1117 -4.00 -17.16 75.83
C GLY A 1117 -3.55 -16.92 74.36
N GLU A 1118 -4.53 -16.86 73.43
CA GLU A 1118 -4.52 -16.40 72.02
C GLU A 1118 -3.69 -17.18 70.97
N THR A 1119 -4.16 -17.52 69.76
CA THR A 1119 -5.49 -17.54 69.13
C THR A 1119 -5.38 -18.46 67.90
N GLU A 1120 -6.36 -19.35 67.80
CA GLU A 1120 -7.00 -19.96 66.60
C GLU A 1120 -6.16 -20.70 65.55
N LYS A 1121 -6.52 -21.91 65.13
CA LYS A 1121 -7.25 -23.03 65.75
C LYS A 1121 -6.95 -24.21 64.82
N SER A 1122 -6.37 -25.24 65.39
CA SER A 1122 -5.94 -26.48 64.75
C SER A 1122 -7.06 -27.54 64.73
N ALA A 1123 -6.80 -28.56 63.92
CA ALA A 1123 -7.06 -29.98 64.22
C ALA A 1123 -8.55 -30.43 64.06
N ASP A 1124 -8.88 -31.70 63.86
CA ASP A 1124 -8.35 -32.91 64.51
C ASP A 1124 -8.49 -34.17 63.64
N ASP A 1125 -7.49 -35.02 63.79
CA ASP A 1125 -7.61 -36.47 63.86
C ASP A 1125 -8.01 -36.79 65.31
N ASP A 1126 -9.13 -37.48 65.56
CA ASP A 1126 -9.20 -38.62 66.49
C ASP A 1126 -10.65 -39.14 66.60
N THR A 1127 -10.65 -40.44 66.84
CA THR A 1127 -11.69 -41.40 67.12
C THR A 1127 -12.56 -41.12 68.37
N GLY A 1128 -13.81 -41.58 68.29
CA GLY A 1128 -14.43 -42.29 69.41
C GLY A 1128 -15.57 -41.60 70.19
N GLU A 1129 -16.76 -42.19 69.99
CA GLU A 1129 -17.70 -42.63 71.04
C GLU A 1129 -18.94 -41.75 71.27
N ASP A 1130 -20.12 -42.25 70.88
CA ASP A 1130 -21.04 -42.73 71.91
C ASP A 1130 -22.10 -43.69 71.35
N THR A 1131 -22.07 -44.91 71.87
CA THR A 1131 -23.03 -45.97 71.63
C THR A 1131 -24.25 -45.77 72.54
N ALA A 1132 -25.45 -45.66 71.97
CA ALA A 1132 -26.68 -45.86 72.73
C ALA A 1132 -26.88 -47.36 73.01
N ASP A 1133 -26.90 -47.70 74.31
CA ASP A 1133 -27.22 -49.01 74.87
C ASP A 1133 -28.50 -49.64 74.28
N ASN A 1134 -28.36 -50.83 73.67
CA ASN A 1134 -29.46 -51.77 73.49
C ASN A 1134 -29.27 -52.94 74.47
N PRO A 1135 -30.20 -53.18 75.41
CA PRO A 1135 -29.98 -54.10 76.53
C PRO A 1135 -30.12 -55.61 76.19
N PHE A 1136 -29.94 -56.03 74.92
CA PHE A 1136 -30.21 -57.42 74.48
C PHE A 1136 -29.10 -58.13 73.69
N LEU A 1137 -27.90 -57.54 73.50
CA LEU A 1137 -26.84 -58.14 72.67
C LEU A 1137 -25.43 -57.96 73.28
N HIS A 1138 -24.76 -59.07 73.61
CA HIS A 1138 -23.32 -59.09 73.92
C HIS A 1138 -22.51 -59.53 72.69
N ARG A 1139 -21.46 -58.78 72.31
CA ARG A 1139 -20.41 -59.25 71.39
C ARG A 1139 -19.49 -60.21 72.15
N LEU A 1140 -19.24 -61.41 71.61
CA LEU A 1140 -18.20 -62.33 72.12
C LEU A 1140 -16.86 -62.01 71.42
N PRO A 1141 -15.77 -61.71 72.16
CA PRO A 1141 -14.43 -61.67 71.57
C PRO A 1141 -13.90 -63.10 71.41
N GLY A 1142 -13.38 -63.44 70.21
CA GLY A 1142 -12.49 -64.61 70.05
C GLY A 1142 -12.79 -65.62 68.93
N ALA A 1143 -13.49 -65.26 67.84
CA ALA A 1143 -13.56 -66.13 66.66
C ALA A 1143 -12.41 -65.82 65.69
N VAL A 1144 -11.53 -66.80 65.47
CA VAL A 1144 -10.60 -66.83 64.33
C VAL A 1144 -11.34 -67.48 63.16
N PHE A 1145 -11.35 -66.82 62.00
CA PHE A 1145 -11.79 -67.41 60.75
C PHE A 1145 -10.57 -67.66 59.88
N GLU A 1146 -10.34 -68.92 59.50
CA GLU A 1146 -9.46 -69.28 58.39
C GLU A 1146 -10.35 -69.56 57.17
N LEU A 1147 -10.06 -68.91 56.05
CA LEU A 1147 -10.60 -69.28 54.74
C LEU A 1147 -9.89 -70.56 54.28
N TYR A 1148 -10.67 -71.59 53.94
CA TYR A 1148 -10.16 -72.77 53.27
C TYR A 1148 -10.48 -72.69 51.78
N GLU A 1149 -9.44 -72.86 50.98
CA GLU A 1149 -9.48 -73.07 49.53
C GLU A 1149 -10.21 -74.38 49.24
N ASP A 1150 -11.21 -74.35 48.35
CA ASP A 1150 -11.91 -75.55 47.94
C ASP A 1150 -11.11 -76.34 46.88
N THR A 1151 -11.53 -77.57 46.59
CA THR A 1151 -10.81 -78.50 45.69
C THR A 1151 -10.65 -78.02 44.23
N ASN A 1152 -11.19 -76.87 43.85
CA ASN A 1152 -11.00 -76.25 42.54
C ASN A 1152 -10.08 -75.01 42.55
N GLY A 1153 -9.56 -74.59 43.71
CA GLY A 1153 -8.49 -73.57 43.79
C GLY A 1153 -8.93 -72.13 43.97
N ASP A 1154 -10.22 -71.83 44.16
CA ASP A 1154 -10.67 -70.48 44.52
C ASP A 1154 -10.62 -70.25 46.04
N LYS A 1155 -10.14 -69.06 46.44
CA LYS A 1155 -10.05 -68.62 47.84
C LYS A 1155 -11.27 -67.82 48.29
#